data_AF-X0KX82-F1
#
_entry.id   AF-X0KX82-F1
#
_cell.length_a   1.000
_cell.length_b   1.000
_cell.length_c   1.000
_cell.angle_alpha   90.00
_cell.angle_beta   90.00
_cell.angle_gamma   90.00
#
_symmetry.space_group_name_H-M   'P 1'
#
loop_
_entity.id
_entity.type
_entity.pdbx_description
1 polymer ?
#
loop_
_entity_poly.entity_id
_entity_poly.type
_entity_poly.pdbx_seq_one_letter_code
_entity_poly.pdbx_strand_id
1 'polypeptide(L)'
;MAPIIPDKQLVEAPPATKVPSLDTADHHLASFAEHVKGLALVTDIPSCIDGSNEKVLIKTYGRFVSGLTGAEEVAFILVRDSGPDPSLASMVVVSAVIHWSTEHEDEALSVSWDELDMSCCHENEIQFALDLRKSNSGDNFVLERQDVRVTHSLFVLCIGPSAVANKAVANISYPSQHIPEPAAAQLLKIFISQIASGVESLHETGPVLSLVNHPPVLEPPVQFSSNWDIATSATHLHAGFKHWASAAPNSPALDFFSSLSTEVNPTRHQVLSYGMLNSAANHVASLLLKLVSHDTIAAGRCIVPVYMSTSPELYISYLAILKGGLAFSPLPMDAPLERIREIIQDIMPPVVLGIGGKPDEWASQGIQTTWIDVTEISRWKTLSNQDMSGEDSESSFQPLTIANRTINEAQATIMMTTPSLAALLRPSHLQTLRSLWCMGEKPNRTVIDNFGMRSPDTSYTLANLYGPTEAAINCTVLAPVEYLVRGSIIGETIPTCSLFVLDHKSQVPKVIPTGFVGELAIGGSQVSEGYMHRPEETAKAYVSSAEYGRLYRTGDMARIVWDKSGRQLIEFLGRISLDQVKLSGRRVELGEIESVLSTVPGVIELVAAITKVSDAREGSEQIVACIVANTQSSDERKRLVDTCCHNSDKFLPAYMRPLRYILLDSLRRSSSGKVDRKKVHSEILASGIDQSFSSSSETHCLPTTMDELDPHCDSLQSSTQTLLMVAIGEAVGEPSSAISPETPLASVRLDSLGAVRLLQKLRDHSINGLEVGDVLQCGTMKGLIAKVALASQPRNLDSKSVVYEPQLHKVLGSFAERNLSSCAERLGVREDQIQTVLPPTATQSGMLASFLRSSNKTIGSNPAYVYHSVMPIRDGIDIRELKQAWDTVMSSYDSFGTVSCHLEDDMSPFAQCILKPRDEFVKPAWSTYSVGLGHRDYNATVERACRNAETQIDIGTNASHISLVSSETQSTVVLSMFHGIFDGGSLQILLQDVTEAYAGKPVRERTSLEHIVHDHYSADPEATARF
;
A
#
# COMPACT_ATOMS: atom_id res chain seq x y z
N MET A 1 -6.85 4.64 29.51
CA MET A 1 -5.54 3.95 29.41
C MET A 1 -4.45 4.90 29.89
N ALA A 2 -3.48 4.40 30.67
CA ALA A 2 -2.32 5.12 31.16
C ALA A 2 -1.37 5.53 30.01
N PRO A 3 -0.51 6.56 30.17
CA PRO A 3 0.53 6.83 29.18
C PRO A 3 1.47 5.62 29.11
N ILE A 4 1.98 5.38 27.91
CA ILE A 4 2.91 4.32 27.53
C ILE A 4 4.26 4.60 28.22
N ILE A 5 4.30 4.33 29.52
CA ILE A 5 5.52 4.10 30.29
C ILE A 5 5.35 2.68 30.81
N PRO A 6 6.21 1.72 30.39
CA PRO A 6 6.22 0.42 31.03
C PRO A 6 6.58 0.64 32.51
N ASP A 7 5.75 0.08 33.37
CA ASP A 7 5.78 0.12 34.84
C ASP A 7 5.16 1.31 35.58
N LYS A 8 4.14 0.96 36.39
CA LYS A 8 3.62 1.72 37.53
C LYS A 8 4.60 1.81 38.72
N GLN A 9 5.84 1.35 38.56
CA GLN A 9 6.89 1.51 39.56
C GLN A 9 7.63 2.82 39.29
N LEU A 10 7.30 3.84 40.11
CA LEU A 10 8.18 4.95 40.51
C LEU A 10 9.07 5.56 39.40
N VAL A 11 8.65 6.71 38.85
CA VAL A 11 9.61 7.65 38.23
C VAL A 11 10.42 8.29 39.38
N GLU A 12 11.38 7.53 39.91
CA GLU A 12 12.32 8.00 40.95
C GLU A 12 13.37 8.98 40.38
N ALA A 13 13.49 9.11 39.05
CA ALA A 13 14.44 10.00 38.39
C ALA A 13 13.85 10.70 37.15
N PRO A 14 14.21 11.98 36.88
CA PRO A 14 13.75 12.71 35.71
C PRO A 14 14.38 12.17 34.41
N PRO A 15 13.68 12.27 33.26
CA PRO A 15 14.22 11.84 31.97
C PRO A 15 15.34 12.76 31.47
N ALA A 16 16.28 12.22 30.70
CA ALA A 16 17.35 12.98 30.05
C ALA A 16 17.21 12.91 28.52
N THR A 17 17.27 14.07 27.85
CA THR A 17 17.25 14.19 26.39
C THR A 17 18.67 14.00 25.84
N LYS A 18 18.83 13.11 24.88
CA LYS A 18 20.13 12.76 24.28
C LYS A 18 20.16 13.18 22.82
N VAL A 19 21.15 13.98 22.44
CA VAL A 19 21.15 14.69 21.15
C VAL A 19 22.49 14.50 20.44
N PRO A 20 22.54 13.76 19.32
CA PRO A 20 23.74 13.70 18.50
C PRO A 20 23.98 15.03 17.74
N SER A 21 25.25 15.38 17.51
CA SER A 21 25.60 16.45 16.57
C SER A 21 25.06 16.11 15.17
N LEU A 22 24.15 16.94 14.66
CA LEU A 22 23.40 16.69 13.43
C LEU A 22 24.09 17.21 12.15
N ASP A 23 25.22 17.92 12.27
CA ASP A 23 25.98 18.47 11.13
C ASP A 23 26.73 17.40 10.30
N THR A 24 26.39 16.12 10.47
CA THR A 24 27.09 14.97 9.85
C THR A 24 26.17 13.93 9.21
N ALA A 25 24.87 14.18 9.07
CA ALA A 25 23.95 13.27 8.39
C ALA A 25 23.65 13.73 6.96
N ASP A 26 24.50 13.34 6.00
CA ASP A 26 24.24 13.52 4.58
C ASP A 26 23.14 12.55 4.06
N HIS A 27 22.30 13.06 3.16
CA HIS A 27 21.11 12.40 2.58
C HIS A 27 21.40 11.39 1.44
N HIS A 28 22.61 10.83 1.35
CA HIS A 28 22.96 9.89 0.28
C HIS A 28 23.51 8.57 0.84
N LEU A 29 22.60 7.66 1.24
CA LEU A 29 22.92 6.26 1.60
C LEU A 29 22.22 5.28 0.67
N ALA A 30 22.44 5.42 -0.65
CA ALA A 30 21.88 4.52 -1.67
C ALA A 30 22.93 3.69 -2.43
N SER A 31 24.20 3.70 -2.02
CA SER A 31 25.22 2.83 -2.59
C SER A 31 25.99 2.12 -1.48
N PHE A 32 26.42 0.89 -1.76
CA PHE A 32 27.20 -0.02 -0.90
C PHE A 32 26.39 -0.98 -0.01
N ALA A 33 26.02 -2.13 -0.58
CA ALA A 33 25.92 -3.39 0.14
C ALA A 33 26.78 -4.44 -0.58
N GLU A 34 27.92 -4.81 0.02
CA GLU A 34 28.73 -5.96 -0.40
C GLU A 34 28.01 -7.28 -0.06
N HIS A 35 28.19 -8.28 -0.92
CA HIS A 35 27.45 -9.54 -0.93
C HIS A 35 28.07 -10.58 0.02
N VAL A 36 27.46 -10.81 1.18
CA VAL A 36 27.86 -11.90 2.11
C VAL A 36 27.07 -13.17 1.79
N LYS A 37 27.72 -14.32 1.63
CA LYS A 37 27.04 -15.63 1.65
C LYS A 37 26.78 -16.01 3.11
N GLY A 38 25.53 -16.29 3.49
CA GLY A 38 25.21 -16.80 4.82
C GLY A 38 25.43 -18.31 4.87
N LEU A 39 26.01 -18.81 5.97
CA LEU A 39 26.23 -20.24 6.22
C LEU A 39 25.58 -20.62 7.55
N ALA A 40 24.60 -21.52 7.56
CA ALA A 40 23.98 -22.00 8.80
C ALA A 40 24.77 -23.20 9.40
N LEU A 41 24.87 -23.25 10.73
CA LEU A 41 25.70 -24.21 11.47
C LEU A 41 25.21 -25.67 11.33
N VAL A 42 26.17 -26.58 11.13
CA VAL A 42 26.05 -28.05 11.06
C VAL A 42 25.12 -28.61 12.14
N THR A 43 24.11 -29.38 11.73
CA THR A 43 23.18 -30.09 12.65
C THR A 43 23.21 -31.59 12.36
N ASP A 44 23.32 -32.41 13.42
CA ASP A 44 23.34 -33.88 13.33
C ASP A 44 21.96 -34.45 12.99
N ILE A 45 21.88 -35.32 11.97
CA ILE A 45 20.65 -36.05 11.58
C ILE A 45 20.80 -37.56 11.90
N PRO A 46 19.75 -38.26 12.40
CA PRO A 46 19.82 -39.69 12.75
C PRO A 46 20.19 -40.62 11.57
N SER A 47 20.93 -41.70 11.83
CA SER A 47 21.54 -42.65 10.85
C SER A 47 20.59 -43.46 9.96
N CYS A 48 19.29 -43.21 9.91
CA CYS A 48 18.45 -43.89 8.92
C CYS A 48 18.69 -43.42 7.47
N ILE A 49 19.62 -42.46 7.30
CA ILE A 49 20.02 -41.84 6.04
C ILE A 49 21.50 -42.18 5.80
N ASP A 50 21.84 -43.47 5.75
CA ASP A 50 22.97 -43.86 4.91
C ASP A 50 22.63 -43.41 3.49
N GLY A 51 23.61 -43.01 2.67
CA GLY A 51 23.41 -42.50 1.30
C GLY A 51 22.72 -43.46 0.32
N SER A 52 22.03 -44.50 0.80
CA SER A 52 21.17 -45.47 0.11
C SER A 52 19.71 -45.02 -0.05
N ASN A 53 19.26 -43.93 0.61
CA ASN A 53 17.89 -43.40 0.49
C ASN A 53 17.79 -42.09 -0.31
N GLU A 54 18.64 -41.92 -1.34
CA GLU A 54 18.67 -40.78 -2.26
C GLU A 54 17.28 -40.38 -2.77
N LYS A 55 16.45 -41.35 -3.15
CA LYS A 55 15.07 -41.09 -3.61
C LYS A 55 14.19 -40.41 -2.56
N VAL A 56 14.37 -40.72 -1.28
CA VAL A 56 13.61 -40.11 -0.19
C VAL A 56 14.05 -38.66 0.02
N LEU A 57 15.35 -38.39 -0.05
CA LEU A 57 15.90 -37.04 0.06
C LEU A 57 15.48 -36.15 -1.11
N ILE A 58 15.54 -36.66 -2.34
CA ILE A 58 15.08 -35.94 -3.54
C ILE A 58 13.58 -35.60 -3.41
N LYS A 59 12.74 -36.58 -3.01
CA LYS A 59 11.30 -36.33 -2.79
C LYS A 59 11.04 -35.34 -1.66
N THR A 60 11.77 -35.46 -0.55
CA THR A 60 11.61 -34.56 0.60
C THR A 60 12.05 -33.15 0.25
N TYR A 61 13.14 -33.00 -0.49
CA TYR A 61 13.61 -31.70 -0.96
C TYR A 61 12.66 -31.09 -1.99
N GLY A 62 12.13 -31.88 -2.93
CA GLY A 62 11.07 -31.43 -3.83
C GLY A 62 9.85 -30.88 -3.07
N ARG A 63 9.35 -31.61 -2.08
CA ARG A 63 8.26 -31.12 -1.21
C ARG A 63 8.64 -29.87 -0.43
N PHE A 64 9.86 -29.80 0.06
CA PHE A 64 10.35 -28.62 0.78
C PHE A 64 10.39 -27.39 -0.13
N VAL A 65 10.95 -27.52 -1.34
CA VAL A 65 11.00 -26.43 -2.32
C VAL A 65 9.58 -26.00 -2.71
N SER A 66 8.69 -26.96 -2.97
CA SER A 66 7.27 -26.65 -3.24
C SER A 66 6.56 -25.99 -2.08
N GLY A 67 6.77 -26.44 -0.84
CA GLY A 67 6.21 -25.78 0.33
C GLY A 67 6.76 -24.36 0.54
N LEU A 68 7.99 -24.11 0.08
CA LEU A 68 8.62 -22.79 0.15
C LEU A 68 8.14 -21.85 -0.96
N THR A 69 7.93 -22.37 -2.17
CA THR A 69 7.53 -21.57 -3.35
C THR A 69 6.02 -21.50 -3.55
N GLY A 70 5.26 -22.45 -2.99
CA GLY A 70 3.84 -22.65 -3.23
C GLY A 70 3.52 -23.32 -4.57
N ALA A 71 4.53 -23.79 -5.33
CA ALA A 71 4.34 -24.39 -6.65
C ALA A 71 4.16 -25.91 -6.58
N GLU A 72 3.23 -26.46 -7.35
CA GLU A 72 2.99 -27.92 -7.41
C GLU A 72 4.04 -28.65 -8.28
N GLU A 73 4.63 -27.94 -9.24
CA GLU A 73 5.79 -28.38 -10.02
C GLU A 73 7.02 -27.56 -9.64
N VAL A 74 8.12 -28.23 -9.30
CA VAL A 74 9.37 -27.57 -8.90
C VAL A 74 10.56 -28.19 -9.61
N ALA A 75 11.50 -27.35 -10.02
CA ALA A 75 12.77 -27.78 -10.58
C ALA A 75 13.93 -27.38 -9.67
N PHE A 76 14.89 -28.28 -9.46
CA PHE A 76 16.12 -27.99 -8.74
C PHE A 76 17.31 -28.76 -9.32
N ILE A 77 18.50 -28.21 -9.16
CA ILE A 77 19.73 -28.89 -9.59
C ILE A 77 20.10 -29.97 -8.55
N LEU A 78 20.35 -31.19 -9.00
CA LEU A 78 20.89 -32.27 -8.19
C LEU A 78 22.35 -32.51 -8.53
N VAL A 79 23.21 -32.46 -7.51
CA VAL A 79 24.64 -32.77 -7.62
C VAL A 79 24.93 -34.09 -6.90
N ARG A 80 25.57 -35.03 -7.59
CA ARG A 80 25.97 -36.34 -7.03
C ARG A 80 27.32 -36.80 -7.54
N ASP A 81 28.05 -37.57 -6.74
CA ASP A 81 29.35 -38.14 -7.13
C ASP A 81 29.17 -39.17 -8.27
N SER A 82 29.86 -38.96 -9.40
CA SER A 82 29.78 -39.86 -10.56
C SER A 82 30.96 -40.84 -10.59
N GLY A 83 30.87 -41.88 -9.75
CA GLY A 83 31.80 -43.00 -9.75
C GLY A 83 32.87 -42.96 -8.64
N PRO A 84 33.87 -43.85 -8.70
CA PRO A 84 34.86 -44.04 -7.63
C PRO A 84 35.89 -42.90 -7.51
N ASP A 85 35.90 -41.97 -8.46
CA ASP A 85 36.73 -40.76 -8.42
C ASP A 85 35.88 -39.57 -7.93
N PRO A 86 36.07 -39.09 -6.69
CA PRO A 86 35.28 -38.01 -6.10
C PRO A 86 35.47 -36.64 -6.78
N SER A 87 36.35 -36.54 -7.77
CA SER A 87 36.60 -35.30 -8.54
C SER A 87 35.64 -35.07 -9.71
N LEU A 88 34.80 -36.05 -10.07
CA LEU A 88 33.81 -35.93 -11.14
C LEU A 88 32.40 -36.02 -10.55
N ALA A 89 31.78 -34.87 -10.27
CA ALA A 89 30.37 -34.80 -9.90
C ALA A 89 29.48 -34.74 -11.16
N SER A 90 28.44 -35.58 -11.23
CA SER A 90 27.38 -35.43 -12.25
C SER A 90 26.33 -34.44 -11.75
N MET A 91 25.95 -33.50 -12.61
CA MET A 91 24.88 -32.53 -12.36
C MET A 91 23.72 -32.80 -13.31
N VAL A 92 22.53 -32.89 -12.76
CA VAL A 92 21.27 -33.07 -13.50
C VAL A 92 20.22 -32.15 -12.94
N VAL A 93 19.24 -31.77 -13.75
CA VAL A 93 18.07 -31.02 -13.28
C VAL A 93 17.00 -32.02 -12.89
N VAL A 94 16.49 -31.92 -11.66
CA VAL A 94 15.33 -32.71 -11.22
C VAL A 94 14.10 -31.85 -11.40
N SER A 95 13.16 -32.32 -12.22
CA SER A 95 11.79 -31.79 -12.28
C SER A 95 10.89 -32.67 -11.42
N ALA A 96 10.27 -32.11 -10.40
CA ALA A 96 9.41 -32.83 -9.46
C ALA A 96 8.00 -32.24 -9.45
N VAL A 97 6.99 -33.12 -9.58
CA VAL A 97 5.56 -32.80 -9.49
C VAL A 97 5.00 -33.45 -8.24
N ILE A 98 4.27 -32.65 -7.45
CA ILE A 98 3.71 -33.07 -6.16
C ILE A 98 2.20 -33.23 -6.31
N HIS A 99 1.74 -34.47 -6.16
CA HIS A 99 0.34 -34.83 -6.30
C HIS A 99 -0.35 -34.79 -4.94
N TRP A 100 -1.34 -33.90 -4.82
CA TRP A 100 -2.21 -33.78 -3.66
C TRP A 100 -3.45 -34.66 -3.90
N SER A 101 -3.60 -35.73 -3.12
CA SER A 101 -4.82 -36.55 -3.14
C SER A 101 -5.91 -35.82 -2.35
N THR A 102 -7.08 -35.62 -2.98
CA THR A 102 -8.26 -34.99 -2.36
C THR A 102 -9.28 -36.01 -1.85
N GLU A 103 -9.06 -37.32 -2.04
CA GLU A 103 -10.14 -38.30 -1.84
C GLU A 103 -10.14 -39.01 -0.48
N HIS A 104 -9.05 -39.08 0.29
CA HIS A 104 -9.05 -39.65 1.65
C HIS A 104 -8.02 -38.96 2.55
N GLU A 105 -8.44 -38.53 3.75
CA GLU A 105 -7.64 -37.77 4.74
C GLU A 105 -6.39 -38.49 5.29
N ASP A 106 -6.05 -39.71 4.81
CA ASP A 106 -4.97 -40.53 5.35
C ASP A 106 -3.99 -41.14 4.32
N GLU A 107 -4.02 -40.77 3.02
CA GLU A 107 -2.99 -41.22 2.07
C GLU A 107 -1.84 -40.22 1.86
N ALA A 108 -0.61 -40.74 1.96
CA ALA A 108 0.63 -39.98 1.88
C ALA A 108 0.80 -39.26 0.53
N LEU A 109 1.03 -37.94 0.58
CA LEU A 109 1.54 -37.09 -0.51
C LEU A 109 2.43 -37.88 -1.49
N SER A 110 2.08 -38.00 -2.76
CA SER A 110 2.93 -38.70 -3.73
C SER A 110 3.73 -37.70 -4.57
N VAL A 111 5.02 -37.97 -4.77
CA VAL A 111 5.92 -37.09 -5.55
C VAL A 111 6.48 -37.91 -6.71
N SER A 112 6.17 -37.49 -7.94
CA SER A 112 6.77 -37.99 -9.17
C SER A 112 7.88 -37.03 -9.61
N TRP A 113 9.01 -37.54 -10.08
CA TRP A 113 10.09 -36.69 -10.56
C TRP A 113 10.88 -37.36 -11.66
N ASP A 114 11.43 -36.55 -12.56
CA ASP A 114 12.29 -36.94 -13.67
C ASP A 114 13.62 -36.18 -13.65
N GLU A 115 14.69 -36.81 -14.12
CA GLU A 115 16.01 -36.20 -14.30
C GLU A 115 16.20 -35.75 -15.75
N LEU A 116 16.58 -34.48 -15.92
CA LEU A 116 16.80 -33.81 -17.19
C LEU A 116 18.28 -33.38 -17.32
N ASP A 117 18.75 -33.28 -18.55
CA ASP A 117 20.11 -32.82 -18.85
C ASP A 117 20.24 -31.31 -18.62
N MET A 118 21.42 -30.86 -18.17
CA MET A 118 21.68 -29.44 -17.89
C MET A 118 21.55 -28.53 -19.13
N SER A 119 21.65 -29.07 -20.35
CA SER A 119 21.42 -28.33 -21.59
C SER A 119 19.97 -27.87 -21.80
N CYS A 120 19.03 -28.38 -21.00
CA CYS A 120 17.61 -28.04 -21.07
C CYS A 120 17.24 -26.75 -20.31
N CYS A 121 18.17 -26.09 -19.61
CA CYS A 121 17.88 -24.93 -18.74
C CYS A 121 18.68 -23.67 -19.09
N HIS A 122 18.05 -22.50 -19.00
CA HIS A 122 18.71 -21.19 -19.13
C HIS A 122 19.31 -20.71 -17.80
N GLU A 123 20.38 -19.91 -17.84
CA GLU A 123 21.26 -19.58 -16.69
C GLU A 123 20.58 -18.88 -15.47
N ASN A 124 19.29 -18.49 -15.57
CA ASN A 124 18.56 -17.76 -14.52
C ASN A 124 17.24 -18.42 -14.07
N GLU A 125 16.87 -19.60 -14.58
CA GLU A 125 15.55 -20.19 -14.32
C GLU A 125 15.49 -21.03 -13.04
N ILE A 126 16.59 -21.70 -12.66
CA ILE A 126 16.61 -22.54 -11.47
C ILE A 126 17.27 -21.79 -10.31
N GLN A 127 16.56 -21.73 -9.18
CA GLN A 127 16.97 -20.98 -7.98
C GLN A 127 17.36 -21.88 -6.80
N PHE A 128 17.13 -23.20 -6.91
CA PHE A 128 17.34 -24.19 -5.85
C PHE A 128 18.25 -25.33 -6.31
N ALA A 129 19.11 -25.81 -5.41
CA ALA A 129 19.96 -26.97 -5.65
C ALA A 129 20.09 -27.87 -4.41
N LEU A 130 20.25 -29.16 -4.64
CA LEU A 130 20.52 -30.21 -3.65
C LEU A 130 21.87 -30.88 -3.97
N ASP A 131 22.80 -30.86 -3.03
CA ASP A 131 24.12 -31.49 -3.17
C ASP A 131 24.24 -32.70 -2.23
N LEU A 132 24.39 -33.90 -2.79
CA LEU A 132 24.50 -35.17 -2.09
C LEU A 132 25.88 -35.81 -2.36
N ARG A 133 26.89 -35.50 -1.52
CA ARG A 133 28.26 -36.05 -1.66
C ARG A 133 28.56 -37.15 -0.65
N LYS A 134 29.35 -38.15 -1.05
CA LYS A 134 29.69 -39.34 -0.25
C LYS A 134 31.07 -39.27 0.43
N SER A 135 31.86 -38.22 0.18
CA SER A 135 33.25 -38.09 0.67
C SER A 135 33.37 -37.63 2.14
N ASN A 136 34.28 -38.26 2.88
CA ASN A 136 34.61 -38.01 4.29
C ASN A 136 35.71 -36.94 4.52
N SER A 137 36.00 -36.08 3.55
CA SER A 137 37.00 -35.01 3.72
C SER A 137 36.40 -33.84 4.51
N GLY A 138 36.59 -33.85 5.83
CA GLY A 138 35.95 -32.98 6.81
C GLY A 138 36.36 -31.50 6.84
N ASP A 139 36.71 -30.87 5.72
CA ASP A 139 36.92 -29.41 5.65
C ASP A 139 36.23 -28.81 4.42
N ASN A 140 35.31 -27.87 4.68
CA ASN A 140 34.57 -27.03 3.73
C ASN A 140 33.73 -27.73 2.65
N PHE A 141 32.53 -28.18 3.04
CA PHE A 141 31.39 -28.50 2.15
C PHE A 141 30.77 -27.27 1.46
N VAL A 142 31.57 -26.28 1.10
CA VAL A 142 31.12 -25.13 0.31
C VAL A 142 31.62 -25.35 -1.10
N LEU A 143 30.73 -25.30 -2.09
CA LEU A 143 31.09 -25.23 -3.51
C LEU A 143 32.16 -24.15 -3.70
N GLU A 144 33.43 -24.54 -3.73
CA GLU A 144 34.50 -23.64 -4.11
C GLU A 144 34.31 -23.30 -5.60
N ARG A 145 34.56 -22.02 -5.90
CA ARG A 145 34.18 -21.28 -7.12
C ARG A 145 34.53 -21.89 -8.48
N GLN A 146 35.13 -23.08 -8.56
CA GLN A 146 35.67 -23.62 -9.81
C GLN A 146 34.79 -24.66 -10.51
N ASP A 147 33.84 -25.32 -9.83
CA ASP A 147 33.14 -26.47 -10.43
C ASP A 147 31.75 -26.20 -11.02
N VAL A 148 31.24 -24.95 -10.96
CA VAL A 148 29.89 -24.66 -11.45
C VAL A 148 29.88 -23.33 -12.22
N ARG A 149 29.65 -23.38 -13.54
CA ARG A 149 29.28 -22.21 -14.36
C ARG A 149 27.82 -21.81 -14.11
N VAL A 150 27.40 -21.65 -12.86
CA VAL A 150 26.01 -21.30 -12.51
C VAL A 150 26.01 -20.17 -11.49
N THR A 151 24.99 -19.35 -11.63
CA THR A 151 24.82 -17.98 -11.14
C THR A 151 24.93 -17.80 -9.63
N HIS A 152 25.36 -16.60 -9.22
CA HIS A 152 25.72 -16.21 -7.85
C HIS A 152 24.49 -16.08 -6.89
N SER A 153 23.35 -16.65 -7.26
CA SER A 153 22.02 -16.42 -6.67
C SER A 153 21.29 -17.69 -6.18
N LEU A 154 21.92 -18.86 -6.22
CA LEU A 154 21.29 -20.14 -5.86
C LEU A 154 21.16 -20.36 -4.34
N PHE A 155 20.04 -20.97 -3.94
CA PHE A 155 19.85 -21.61 -2.64
C PHE A 155 20.30 -23.07 -2.73
N VAL A 156 21.34 -23.44 -1.98
CA VAL A 156 21.96 -24.78 -2.03
C VAL A 156 21.86 -25.42 -0.67
N LEU A 157 21.22 -26.59 -0.61
CA LEU A 157 21.25 -27.48 0.55
C LEU A 157 22.24 -28.61 0.29
N CYS A 158 23.24 -28.77 1.16
CA CYS A 158 24.19 -29.88 1.09
C CYS A 158 23.95 -30.88 2.22
N ILE A 159 24.00 -32.17 1.91
CA ILE A 159 23.88 -33.27 2.88
C ILE A 159 25.05 -34.25 2.66
N GLY A 160 25.78 -34.58 3.72
CA GLY A 160 26.94 -35.47 3.66
C GLY A 160 27.19 -36.26 4.95
N PRO A 161 28.10 -37.25 4.94
CA PRO A 161 28.42 -38.08 6.10
C PRO A 161 29.11 -37.30 7.22
N SER A 162 28.77 -37.60 8.49
CA SER A 162 29.43 -37.03 9.66
C SER A 162 30.64 -37.86 10.09
N ALA A 163 31.65 -37.22 10.71
CA ALA A 163 32.77 -37.91 11.36
C ALA A 163 32.33 -38.76 12.58
N VAL A 164 31.12 -38.52 13.10
CA VAL A 164 30.52 -39.32 14.17
C VAL A 164 29.76 -40.50 13.57
N ALA A 165 30.08 -41.72 14.01
CA ALA A 165 29.43 -42.94 13.54
C ALA A 165 27.90 -42.83 13.68
N ASN A 166 27.17 -43.24 12.63
CA ASN A 166 25.71 -43.18 12.57
C ASN A 166 25.11 -41.74 12.61
N LYS A 167 25.73 -40.76 11.95
CA LYS A 167 25.14 -39.41 11.77
C LYS A 167 25.45 -38.81 10.40
N ALA A 168 24.57 -37.96 9.89
CA ALA A 168 24.79 -37.12 8.71
C ALA A 168 24.78 -35.62 9.09
N VAL A 169 25.45 -34.80 8.28
CA VAL A 169 25.53 -33.35 8.42
C VAL A 169 24.78 -32.69 7.27
N ALA A 170 23.93 -31.72 7.57
CA ALA A 170 23.31 -30.84 6.58
C ALA A 170 23.74 -29.38 6.77
N ASN A 171 23.97 -28.67 5.65
CA ASN A 171 24.26 -27.24 5.63
C ASN A 171 23.48 -26.54 4.49
N ILE A 172 23.30 -25.22 4.60
CA ILE A 172 22.67 -24.41 3.54
C ILE A 172 23.55 -23.21 3.21
N SER A 173 23.75 -22.98 1.92
CA SER A 173 24.33 -21.78 1.34
C SER A 173 23.25 -21.02 0.56
N TYR A 174 23.16 -19.70 0.75
CA TYR A 174 22.13 -18.86 0.12
C TYR A 174 22.60 -17.40 -0.02
N PRO A 175 21.93 -16.60 -0.86
CA PRO A 175 22.18 -15.16 -0.94
C PRO A 175 21.57 -14.44 0.27
N SER A 176 22.39 -13.83 1.12
CA SER A 176 21.92 -13.18 2.37
C SER A 176 20.98 -11.99 2.16
N GLN A 177 20.94 -11.44 0.94
CA GLN A 177 20.03 -10.36 0.54
C GLN A 177 18.57 -10.83 0.39
N HIS A 178 18.34 -12.13 0.15
CA HIS A 178 17.00 -12.69 -0.07
C HIS A 178 16.49 -13.50 1.13
N ILE A 179 17.40 -14.11 1.89
CA ILE A 179 17.05 -14.92 3.06
C ILE A 179 17.89 -14.43 4.24
N PRO A 180 17.27 -13.86 5.29
CA PRO A 180 17.97 -13.49 6.51
C PRO A 180 18.59 -14.71 7.21
N GLU A 181 19.76 -14.55 7.82
CA GLU A 181 20.50 -15.67 8.44
C GLU A 181 19.72 -16.50 9.47
N PRO A 182 18.87 -15.90 10.34
CA PRO A 182 18.00 -16.67 11.23
C PRO A 182 16.91 -17.45 10.49
N ALA A 183 16.42 -16.93 9.36
CA ALA A 183 15.44 -17.61 8.52
C ALA A 183 16.07 -18.81 7.83
N ALA A 184 17.31 -18.72 7.36
CA ALA A 184 18.03 -19.87 6.83
C ALA A 184 18.27 -20.98 7.87
N ALA A 185 18.60 -20.60 9.11
CA ALA A 185 18.72 -21.56 10.21
C ALA A 185 17.37 -22.21 10.56
N GLN A 186 16.26 -21.48 10.47
CA GLN A 186 14.92 -22.04 10.63
C GLN A 186 14.49 -22.91 9.45
N LEU A 187 14.80 -22.53 8.21
CA LEU A 187 14.54 -23.33 7.01
C LEU A 187 15.29 -24.66 7.07
N LEU A 188 16.54 -24.65 7.51
CA LEU A 188 17.30 -25.88 7.77
C LEU A 188 16.64 -26.73 8.86
N LYS A 189 16.17 -26.13 9.97
CA LYS A 189 15.43 -26.86 11.02
C LYS A 189 14.10 -27.42 10.53
N ILE A 190 13.35 -26.69 9.70
CA ILE A 190 12.09 -27.13 9.10
C ILE A 190 12.36 -28.31 8.19
N PHE A 191 13.35 -28.21 7.30
CA PHE A 191 13.75 -29.30 6.44
C PHE A 191 14.17 -30.56 7.23
N ILE A 192 15.00 -30.39 8.27
CA ILE A 192 15.39 -31.49 9.17
C ILE A 192 14.17 -32.07 9.90
N SER A 193 13.22 -31.23 10.33
CA SER A 193 11.99 -31.69 10.96
C SER A 193 11.09 -32.46 10.00
N GLN A 194 11.06 -32.10 8.70
CA GLN A 194 10.32 -32.81 7.67
C GLN A 194 10.98 -34.14 7.29
N ILE A 195 12.31 -34.22 7.35
CA ILE A 195 13.03 -35.48 7.29
C ILE A 195 12.67 -36.36 8.50
N ALA A 196 12.64 -35.78 9.71
CA ALA A 196 12.34 -36.53 10.94
C ALA A 196 10.87 -36.97 11.02
N SER A 197 9.91 -36.13 10.61
CA SER A 197 8.48 -36.45 10.56
C SER A 197 8.11 -37.31 9.36
N GLY A 198 8.88 -37.28 8.28
CA GLY A 198 8.78 -38.25 7.18
C GLY A 198 9.10 -39.69 7.62
N VAL A 199 9.69 -39.84 8.81
CA VAL A 199 10.03 -41.13 9.43
C VAL A 199 9.01 -41.55 10.51
N GLU A 200 8.12 -40.66 10.99
CA GLU A 200 7.08 -40.95 12.00
C GLU A 200 5.74 -40.22 11.71
N SER A 201 4.62 -40.95 11.55
CA SER A 201 3.31 -40.51 11.02
C SER A 201 2.41 -39.64 11.93
N LEU A 202 1.71 -38.65 11.30
CA LEU A 202 0.43 -37.93 11.54
C LEU A 202 -0.29 -37.94 12.93
N HIS A 203 -0.68 -36.74 13.45
CA HIS A 203 -2.00 -36.47 14.07
C HIS A 203 -2.30 -34.96 14.36
N GLU A 204 -3.60 -34.63 14.41
CA GLU A 204 -4.35 -33.37 14.19
C GLU A 204 -4.44 -32.33 15.36
N THR A 205 -4.87 -31.09 15.06
CA THR A 205 -6.10 -30.43 15.58
C THR A 205 -6.25 -28.97 15.10
N GLY A 206 -7.42 -28.62 14.53
CA GLY A 206 -7.78 -27.28 14.04
C GLY A 206 -8.63 -26.44 15.03
N PRO A 207 -8.89 -25.14 14.76
CA PRO A 207 -9.53 -24.23 15.71
C PRO A 207 -11.06 -24.09 15.53
N VAL A 208 -11.74 -23.80 16.65
CA VAL A 208 -13.21 -23.65 16.79
C VAL A 208 -13.64 -22.17 16.72
N LEU A 209 -14.79 -21.92 16.08
CA LEU A 209 -15.53 -20.65 15.95
C LEU A 209 -16.22 -20.20 17.26
N SER A 210 -16.51 -18.90 17.41
CA SER A 210 -17.69 -18.47 18.19
C SER A 210 -18.34 -17.17 17.67
N LEU A 211 -19.67 -17.21 17.63
CA LEU A 211 -20.64 -16.16 17.24
C LEU A 211 -21.03 -15.24 18.42
N VAL A 212 -21.05 -13.92 18.15
CA VAL A 212 -22.10 -12.88 18.35
C VAL A 212 -22.85 -12.68 19.71
N ASN A 213 -22.91 -11.39 20.13
CA ASN A 213 -23.93 -10.59 20.90
C ASN A 213 -23.42 -10.06 22.28
N HIS A 214 -23.58 -8.80 22.75
CA HIS A 214 -24.31 -7.54 22.40
C HIS A 214 -23.87 -6.42 23.44
N PRO A 215 -24.45 -5.19 23.47
CA PRO A 215 -24.22 -3.93 22.70
C PRO A 215 -23.25 -2.89 23.38
N PRO A 216 -22.94 -1.74 22.73
CA PRO A 216 -21.87 -0.81 23.13
C PRO A 216 -22.35 0.39 23.99
N VAL A 217 -21.51 0.83 24.94
CA VAL A 217 -21.65 2.14 25.61
C VAL A 217 -20.88 3.18 24.79
N LEU A 218 -21.62 3.96 23.99
CA LEU A 218 -21.17 5.23 23.43
C LEU A 218 -21.54 6.33 24.43
N GLU A 219 -20.67 6.57 25.41
CA GLU A 219 -20.68 7.83 26.16
C GLU A 219 -19.48 8.68 25.68
N PRO A 220 -19.71 9.93 25.25
CA PRO A 220 -18.61 10.88 25.07
C PRO A 220 -17.91 11.06 26.42
N PRO A 221 -16.56 11.15 26.47
CA PRO A 221 -15.85 11.25 27.73
C PRO A 221 -16.33 12.48 28.51
N VAL A 222 -16.92 12.22 29.68
CA VAL A 222 -17.19 13.21 30.71
C VAL A 222 -15.87 13.87 31.09
N GLN A 223 -15.90 15.20 31.29
CA GLN A 223 -14.78 15.97 31.84
C GLN A 223 -14.13 15.22 32.99
N PHE A 224 -12.92 14.72 32.78
CA PHE A 224 -12.26 13.90 33.78
C PHE A 224 -11.80 14.77 34.95
N SER A 225 -12.39 14.48 36.10
CA SER A 225 -11.87 14.83 37.42
C SER A 225 -10.50 14.20 37.63
N SER A 226 -9.56 15.09 37.93
CA SER A 226 -8.23 14.91 38.53
C SER A 226 -7.98 13.62 39.31
N ASN A 227 -6.88 12.93 38.98
CA ASN A 227 -6.07 12.15 39.93
C ASN A 227 -4.58 12.12 39.49
N TRP A 228 -4.11 13.20 38.87
CA TRP A 228 -2.68 13.50 38.78
C TRP A 228 -2.45 14.71 39.67
N ASP A 229 -1.89 14.51 40.86
CA ASP A 229 -1.46 15.59 41.76
C ASP A 229 -0.16 16.26 41.25
N ILE A 230 -0.01 16.42 39.92
CA ILE A 230 0.69 17.58 39.40
C ILE A 230 -0.42 18.60 39.25
N ALA A 231 -0.49 19.48 40.24
CA ALA A 231 -1.49 20.51 40.41
C ALA A 231 -2.13 20.95 39.08
N THR A 232 -3.44 21.12 39.13
CA THR A 232 -4.32 21.88 38.22
C THR A 232 -3.80 23.28 37.80
N SER A 233 -2.56 23.64 38.14
CA SER A 233 -1.85 24.86 37.80
C SER A 233 -0.77 24.73 36.70
N ALA A 234 -0.41 23.53 36.22
CA ALA A 234 0.61 23.39 35.17
C ALA A 234 0.01 23.52 33.75
N THR A 235 -0.53 24.70 33.43
CA THR A 235 -1.14 25.02 32.12
C THR A 235 -0.13 25.27 30.99
N HIS A 236 1.17 25.24 31.27
CA HIS A 236 2.24 25.63 30.32
C HIS A 236 3.35 24.58 30.22
N LEU A 237 3.86 24.33 29.00
CA LEU A 237 4.90 23.31 28.72
C LEU A 237 6.14 23.41 29.62
N HIS A 238 6.61 24.63 29.89
CA HIS A 238 7.83 24.85 30.68
C HIS A 238 7.63 24.63 32.20
N ALA A 239 6.39 24.46 32.68
CA ALA A 239 6.10 24.23 34.09
C ALA A 239 6.59 22.86 34.57
N GLY A 240 6.41 21.82 33.74
CA GLY A 240 6.95 20.48 34.02
C GLY A 240 8.48 20.47 34.10
N PHE A 241 9.13 21.21 33.21
CA PHE A 241 10.58 21.40 33.28
C PHE A 241 11.02 22.13 34.56
N LYS A 242 10.34 23.22 34.93
CA LYS A 242 10.62 23.97 36.18
C LYS A 242 10.48 23.08 37.42
N HIS A 243 9.48 22.19 37.43
CA HIS A 243 9.29 21.22 38.51
C HIS A 243 10.54 20.34 38.70
N TRP A 244 11.02 19.70 37.63
CA TRP A 244 12.22 18.86 37.69
C TRP A 244 13.50 19.65 38.00
N ALA A 245 13.63 20.88 37.49
CA ALA A 245 14.74 21.75 37.86
C ALA A 245 14.76 22.15 39.34
N SER A 246 13.62 22.12 40.02
CA SER A 246 13.55 22.33 41.47
C SER A 246 13.70 21.03 42.26
N ALA A 247 13.10 19.93 41.79
CA ALA A 247 13.05 18.66 42.51
C ALA A 247 14.35 17.85 42.39
N ALA A 248 14.99 17.91 41.21
CA ALA A 248 16.18 17.14 40.87
C ALA A 248 17.18 17.98 40.06
N PRO A 249 17.70 19.09 40.62
CA PRO A 249 18.52 20.07 39.89
C PRO A 249 19.83 19.50 39.33
N ASN A 250 20.39 18.47 39.96
CA ASN A 250 21.67 17.87 39.55
C ASN A 250 21.51 16.73 38.55
N SER A 251 20.27 16.29 38.26
CA SER A 251 20.04 15.22 37.30
C SER A 251 20.30 15.70 35.86
N PRO A 252 20.84 14.85 34.97
CA PRO A 252 21.02 15.19 33.55
C PRO A 252 19.69 15.54 32.88
N ALA A 253 19.63 16.69 32.20
CA ALA A 253 18.48 17.10 31.40
C ALA A 253 18.77 16.98 29.90
N LEU A 254 19.96 17.40 29.48
CA LEU A 254 20.42 17.39 28.10
C LEU A 254 21.83 16.80 28.04
N ASP A 255 22.04 15.81 27.19
CA ASP A 255 23.33 15.19 26.90
C ASP A 255 23.61 15.31 25.40
N PHE A 256 24.58 16.15 25.05
CA PHE A 256 24.92 16.48 23.66
C PHE A 256 26.22 15.79 23.24
N PHE A 257 26.21 15.08 22.10
CA PHE A 257 27.34 14.29 21.63
C PHE A 257 28.10 15.07 20.56
N SER A 258 29.31 15.53 20.87
CA SER A 258 30.14 16.26 19.91
C SER A 258 30.97 15.34 19.01
N SER A 259 31.26 14.11 19.45
CA SER A 259 31.95 13.08 18.65
C SER A 259 31.68 11.68 19.20
N LEU A 260 31.53 10.67 18.32
CA LEU A 260 31.43 9.25 18.70
C LEU A 260 32.79 8.67 19.08
N SER A 261 32.78 7.57 19.83
CA SER A 261 34.02 6.85 20.16
C SER A 261 34.71 6.29 18.91
N THR A 262 36.03 6.42 18.87
CA THR A 262 36.91 5.65 17.97
C THR A 262 37.80 4.74 18.80
N GLU A 263 38.51 3.80 18.17
CA GLU A 263 39.47 2.94 18.88
C GLU A 263 40.54 3.74 19.66
N VAL A 264 40.72 5.01 19.33
CA VAL A 264 41.75 5.90 19.88
C VAL A 264 41.19 6.96 20.82
N ASN A 265 39.95 7.44 20.63
CA ASN A 265 39.36 8.52 21.43
C ASN A 265 37.97 8.16 21.98
N PRO A 266 37.69 8.37 23.28
CA PRO A 266 36.37 8.15 23.85
C PRO A 266 35.35 9.17 23.33
N THR A 267 34.06 8.80 23.38
CA THR A 267 32.93 9.69 23.03
C THR A 267 33.01 10.98 23.84
N ARG A 268 32.85 12.13 23.17
CA ARG A 268 32.86 13.45 23.83
C ARG A 268 31.43 13.93 24.02
N HIS A 269 31.06 14.12 25.28
CA HIS A 269 29.71 14.52 25.70
C HIS A 269 29.73 15.89 26.37
N GLN A 270 28.65 16.65 26.20
CA GLN A 270 28.35 17.86 26.95
C GLN A 270 27.02 17.66 27.67
N VAL A 271 27.10 17.45 29.00
CA VAL A 271 25.92 17.19 29.83
C VAL A 271 25.51 18.46 30.58
N LEU A 272 24.27 18.90 30.40
CA LEU A 272 23.65 19.96 31.18
C LEU A 272 22.62 19.34 32.12
N SER A 273 22.76 19.62 33.42
CA SER A 273 21.75 19.25 34.41
C SER A 273 20.49 20.10 34.28
N TYR A 274 19.38 19.65 34.87
CA TYR A 274 18.14 20.42 34.93
C TYR A 274 18.34 21.82 35.56
N GLY A 275 19.13 21.91 36.63
CA GLY A 275 19.44 23.17 37.31
C GLY A 275 20.26 24.13 36.44
N MET A 276 21.29 23.61 35.75
CA MET A 276 22.13 24.40 34.84
C MET A 276 21.32 24.91 33.65
N LEU A 277 20.58 24.01 32.98
CA LEU A 277 19.75 24.35 31.83
C LEU A 277 18.66 25.36 32.21
N ASN A 278 18.06 25.20 33.39
CA ASN A 278 17.10 26.16 33.94
C ASN A 278 17.70 27.54 34.19
N SER A 279 18.90 27.60 34.78
CA SER A 279 19.60 28.86 35.05
C SER A 279 19.99 29.57 33.75
N ALA A 280 20.55 28.84 32.79
CA ALA A 280 20.91 29.36 31.47
C ALA A 280 19.68 29.92 30.74
N ALA A 281 18.56 29.18 30.73
CA ALA A 281 17.32 29.63 30.13
C ALA A 281 16.72 30.85 30.87
N ASN A 282 16.86 30.94 32.20
CA ASN A 282 16.38 32.11 32.97
C ASN A 282 17.19 33.38 32.65
N HIS A 283 18.49 33.29 32.38
CA HIS A 283 19.29 34.44 31.95
C HIS A 283 18.79 35.02 30.62
N VAL A 284 18.60 34.14 29.63
CA VAL A 284 18.08 34.54 28.31
C VAL A 284 16.64 35.08 28.44
N ALA A 285 15.77 34.40 29.20
CA ALA A 285 14.39 34.84 29.43
C ALA A 285 14.32 36.23 30.08
N SER A 286 15.19 36.51 31.06
CA SER A 286 15.24 37.80 31.75
C SER A 286 15.64 38.94 30.80
N LEU A 287 16.47 38.67 29.79
CA LEU A 287 16.80 39.64 28.76
C LEU A 287 15.65 39.82 27.77
N LEU A 288 15.04 38.72 27.30
CA LEU A 288 13.88 38.77 26.41
C LEU A 288 12.76 39.62 27.00
N LEU A 289 12.43 39.44 28.29
CA LEU A 289 11.41 40.22 28.99
C LEU A 289 11.74 41.71 29.13
N LYS A 290 13.03 42.10 29.06
CA LYS A 290 13.43 43.52 29.04
C LYS A 290 13.30 44.15 27.66
N LEU A 291 13.46 43.35 26.60
CA LEU A 291 13.46 43.81 25.21
C LEU A 291 12.07 43.75 24.57
N VAL A 292 11.23 42.82 25.00
CA VAL A 292 9.84 42.67 24.53
C VAL A 292 8.92 43.46 25.46
N SER A 293 8.45 44.61 24.99
CA SER A 293 7.54 45.47 25.76
C SER A 293 6.15 44.85 25.93
N HIS A 294 5.40 45.25 26.97
CA HIS A 294 4.00 44.83 27.14
C HIS A 294 3.12 45.21 25.93
N ASP A 295 3.42 46.33 25.26
CA ASP A 295 2.70 46.77 24.06
C ASP A 295 2.98 45.84 22.86
N THR A 296 4.20 45.30 22.76
CA THR A 296 4.59 44.31 21.73
C THR A 296 3.78 43.01 21.88
N ILE A 297 3.60 42.56 23.13
CA ILE A 297 2.81 41.36 23.46
C ILE A 297 1.33 41.61 23.19
N ALA A 298 0.80 42.78 23.59
CA ALA A 298 -0.58 43.16 23.34
C ALA A 298 -0.91 43.31 21.84
N ALA A 299 0.08 43.64 21.01
CA ALA A 299 -0.03 43.70 19.55
C ALA A 299 0.07 42.32 18.86
N GLY A 300 0.13 41.21 19.61
CA GLY A 300 0.21 39.85 19.07
C GLY A 300 1.60 39.43 18.57
N ARG A 301 2.65 40.26 18.77
CA ARG A 301 4.02 39.95 18.36
C ARG A 301 4.75 39.14 19.43
N CYS A 302 4.24 37.94 19.70
CA CYS A 302 4.73 37.05 20.76
C CYS A 302 5.68 35.96 20.24
N ILE A 303 6.04 35.98 18.96
CA ILE A 303 6.84 34.93 18.32
C ILE A 303 8.29 35.40 18.21
N VAL A 304 9.22 34.58 18.70
CA VAL A 304 10.66 34.81 18.67
C VAL A 304 11.32 33.77 17.76
N PRO A 305 11.85 34.19 16.59
CA PRO A 305 12.57 33.29 15.72
C PRO A 305 13.92 32.86 16.30
N VAL A 306 14.31 31.62 16.03
CA VAL A 306 15.57 31.02 16.49
C VAL A 306 16.33 30.50 15.27
N TYR A 307 17.49 31.10 14.97
CA TYR A 307 18.36 30.79 13.83
C TYR A 307 19.69 30.21 14.30
N MET A 308 19.74 28.90 14.47
CA MET A 308 20.94 28.14 14.83
C MET A 308 20.74 26.65 14.54
N SER A 309 21.83 25.90 14.37
CA SER A 309 21.79 24.44 14.29
C SER A 309 21.52 23.80 15.65
N THR A 310 21.30 22.48 15.65
CA THR A 310 21.02 21.73 16.88
C THR A 310 22.21 21.83 17.84
N SER A 311 21.98 22.42 19.00
CA SER A 311 23.02 22.80 19.97
C SER A 311 22.41 22.95 21.37
N PRO A 312 23.20 22.96 22.45
CA PRO A 312 22.71 23.33 23.78
C PRO A 312 21.99 24.69 23.80
N GLU A 313 22.51 25.68 23.07
CA GLU A 313 21.95 27.02 22.90
C GLU A 313 20.54 27.00 22.32
N LEU A 314 20.24 26.08 21.38
CA LEU A 314 18.90 25.92 20.80
C LEU A 314 17.87 25.53 21.87
N TYR A 315 18.18 24.54 22.70
CA TYR A 315 17.29 24.09 23.77
C TYR A 315 17.16 25.13 24.89
N ILE A 316 18.25 25.83 25.23
CA ILE A 316 18.23 26.99 26.14
C ILE A 316 17.26 28.05 25.60
N SER A 317 17.32 28.34 24.30
CA SER A 317 16.48 29.33 23.62
C SER A 317 15.00 28.99 23.69
N TYR A 318 14.61 27.76 23.33
CA TYR A 318 13.22 27.32 23.40
C TYR A 318 12.67 27.41 24.82
N LEU A 319 13.42 26.94 25.81
CA LEU A 319 13.01 27.05 27.21
C LEU A 319 12.91 28.51 27.67
N ALA A 320 13.85 29.36 27.27
CA ALA A 320 13.86 30.78 27.63
C ALA A 320 12.64 31.52 27.07
N ILE A 321 12.32 31.29 25.79
CA ILE A 321 11.16 31.88 25.12
C ILE A 321 9.87 31.45 25.82
N LEU A 322 9.70 30.13 26.06
CA LEU A 322 8.53 29.60 26.75
C LEU A 322 8.40 30.15 28.19
N LYS A 323 9.51 30.31 28.91
CA LYS A 323 9.55 30.92 30.25
C LYS A 323 9.17 32.39 30.24
N GLY A 324 9.48 33.09 29.16
CA GLY A 324 9.06 34.47 28.90
C GLY A 324 7.57 34.59 28.55
N GLY A 325 6.83 33.48 28.42
CA GLY A 325 5.44 33.49 27.98
C GLY A 325 5.27 33.75 26.48
N LEU A 326 6.34 33.54 25.71
CA LEU A 326 6.41 33.78 24.27
C LEU A 326 6.36 32.44 23.51
N ALA A 327 6.12 32.51 22.20
CA ALA A 327 6.21 31.38 21.28
C ALA A 327 7.53 31.44 20.51
N PHE A 328 8.12 30.29 20.18
CA PHE A 328 9.33 30.23 19.36
C PHE A 328 8.97 29.83 17.92
N SER A 329 9.76 30.30 16.95
CA SER A 329 9.71 29.85 15.56
C SER A 329 11.10 29.39 15.12
N PRO A 330 11.34 28.09 14.86
CA PRO A 330 12.60 27.66 14.29
C PRO A 330 12.76 28.25 12.89
N LEU A 331 13.92 28.85 12.60
CA LEU A 331 14.26 29.30 11.25
C LEU A 331 15.13 28.22 10.57
N PRO A 332 14.75 27.76 9.37
CA PRO A 332 15.52 26.76 8.64
C PRO A 332 16.85 27.35 8.17
N MET A 333 17.96 26.78 8.64
CA MET A 333 19.32 27.18 8.27
C MET A 333 19.67 26.79 6.82
N ASP A 334 19.00 25.78 6.28
CA ASP A 334 19.17 25.26 4.92
C ASP A 334 18.25 25.97 3.89
N ALA A 335 17.41 26.90 4.34
CA ALA A 335 16.54 27.66 3.45
C ALA A 335 17.28 28.86 2.84
N PRO A 336 16.94 29.26 1.61
CA PRO A 336 17.44 30.50 1.02
C PRO A 336 17.15 31.73 1.89
N LEU A 337 18.03 32.73 1.83
CA LEU A 337 17.92 33.96 2.62
C LEU A 337 16.63 34.74 2.34
N GLU A 338 16.12 34.70 1.11
CA GLU A 338 14.85 35.29 0.74
C GLU A 338 13.68 34.64 1.50
N ARG A 339 13.69 33.32 1.65
CA ARG A 339 12.67 32.60 2.42
C ARG A 339 12.73 32.97 3.89
N ILE A 340 13.95 33.09 4.44
CA ILE A 340 14.16 33.55 5.82
C ILE A 340 13.62 34.98 5.98
N ARG A 341 13.87 35.87 5.02
CA ARG A 341 13.32 37.23 5.01
C ARG A 341 11.79 37.22 5.04
N GLU A 342 11.14 36.43 4.20
CA GLU A 342 9.67 36.32 4.17
C GLU A 342 9.10 35.87 5.50
N ILE A 343 9.68 34.83 6.12
CA ILE A 343 9.24 34.33 7.43
C ILE A 343 9.40 35.45 8.49
N ILE A 344 10.51 36.17 8.48
CA ILE A 344 10.74 37.30 9.39
C ILE A 344 9.75 38.44 9.13
N GLN A 345 9.41 38.73 7.87
CA GLN A 345 8.45 39.76 7.52
C GLN A 345 7.01 39.39 7.93
N ASP A 346 6.65 38.12 7.83
CA ASP A 346 5.33 37.63 8.25
C ASP A 346 5.21 37.63 9.78
N ILE A 347 6.27 37.21 10.48
CA ILE A 347 6.30 37.20 11.96
C ILE A 347 6.41 38.62 12.53
N MET A 348 7.15 39.52 11.88
CA MET A 348 7.58 40.83 12.40
C MET A 348 8.15 40.74 13.83
N PRO A 349 9.22 39.94 14.05
CA PRO A 349 9.68 39.61 15.37
C PRO A 349 10.36 40.79 16.07
N PRO A 350 10.26 40.90 17.42
CA PRO A 350 10.99 41.91 18.18
C PRO A 350 12.50 41.63 18.24
N VAL A 351 12.86 40.34 18.21
CA VAL A 351 14.22 39.82 18.39
C VAL A 351 14.36 38.50 17.64
N VAL A 352 15.56 38.20 17.17
CA VAL A 352 15.98 36.87 16.69
C VAL A 352 17.10 36.34 17.60
N LEU A 353 16.97 35.08 18.02
CA LEU A 353 18.01 34.38 18.79
C LEU A 353 18.94 33.59 17.85
N GLY A 354 20.24 33.66 18.07
CA GLY A 354 21.25 32.91 17.31
C GLY A 354 22.53 32.67 18.10
N ILE A 355 23.52 32.08 17.44
CA ILE A 355 24.85 31.82 17.99
C ILE A 355 25.85 32.77 17.32
N GLY A 356 26.70 33.42 18.10
CA GLY A 356 27.70 34.36 17.59
C GLY A 356 27.09 35.65 17.05
N GLY A 357 27.78 36.28 16.10
CA GLY A 357 27.32 37.49 15.43
C GLY A 357 26.16 37.25 14.48
N LYS A 358 25.34 38.29 14.26
CA LYS A 358 24.30 38.27 13.22
C LYS A 358 24.96 38.01 11.87
N PRO A 359 24.45 37.07 11.03
CA PRO A 359 25.02 36.83 9.72
C PRO A 359 25.11 38.12 8.89
N ASP A 360 26.27 38.37 8.27
CA ASP A 360 26.51 39.56 7.46
C ASP A 360 25.57 39.62 6.24
N GLU A 361 25.27 38.45 5.68
CA GLU A 361 24.37 38.28 4.53
C GLU A 361 22.93 38.74 4.82
N TRP A 362 22.51 38.79 6.08
CA TRP A 362 21.19 39.31 6.44
C TRP A 362 21.11 40.82 6.23
N ALA A 363 22.22 41.54 6.43
CA ALA A 363 22.27 42.98 6.20
C ALA A 363 22.17 43.31 4.71
N SER A 364 22.85 42.54 3.85
CA SER A 364 22.76 42.72 2.39
C SER A 364 21.37 42.38 1.85
N GLN A 365 20.64 41.49 2.52
CA GLN A 365 19.25 41.17 2.23
C GLN A 365 18.25 42.11 2.95
N GLY A 366 18.69 43.18 3.61
CA GLY A 366 17.78 44.16 4.22
C GLY A 366 16.96 43.61 5.39
N ILE A 367 17.37 42.51 6.01
CA ILE A 367 16.75 41.97 7.23
C ILE A 367 17.27 42.77 8.42
N GLN A 368 16.43 43.66 8.94
CA GLN A 368 16.73 44.50 10.10
C GLN A 368 15.98 43.99 11.33
N THR A 369 16.66 43.19 12.15
CA THR A 369 16.13 42.66 13.41
C THR A 369 17.16 42.77 14.53
N THR A 370 16.68 42.85 15.77
CA THR A 370 17.55 42.80 16.96
C THR A 370 18.07 41.37 17.10
N TRP A 371 19.39 41.20 17.04
CA TRP A 371 20.05 39.92 17.21
C TRP A 371 20.50 39.72 18.65
N ILE A 372 20.32 38.52 19.18
CA ILE A 372 20.78 38.12 20.51
C ILE A 372 21.65 36.87 20.38
N ASP A 373 22.93 37.01 20.74
CA ASP A 373 23.84 35.87 20.87
C ASP A 373 23.57 35.12 22.17
N VAL A 374 23.02 33.92 22.03
CA VAL A 374 22.65 33.07 23.16
C VAL A 374 23.89 32.58 23.91
N THR A 375 25.03 32.43 23.24
CA THR A 375 26.29 31.93 23.81
C THR A 375 26.80 32.84 24.92
N GLU A 376 26.82 34.15 24.64
CA GLU A 376 27.29 35.17 25.59
C GLU A 376 26.35 35.33 26.79
N ILE A 377 25.04 35.26 26.54
CA ILE A 377 24.03 35.65 27.53
C ILE A 377 23.65 34.50 28.46
N SER A 378 23.54 33.29 27.93
CA SER A 378 23.16 32.11 28.72
C SER A 378 24.20 31.75 29.79
N ARG A 379 25.49 32.04 29.52
CA ARG A 379 26.65 31.68 30.36
C ARG A 379 26.74 30.19 30.69
N TRP A 380 26.13 29.34 29.86
CA TRP A 380 25.99 27.93 30.17
C TRP A 380 27.34 27.20 30.22
N LYS A 381 28.32 27.62 29.41
CA LYS A 381 29.70 27.09 29.42
C LYS A 381 30.43 27.35 30.74
N THR A 382 30.18 28.50 31.36
CA THR A 382 30.70 28.83 32.71
C THR A 382 29.99 27.99 33.78
N LEU A 383 28.69 27.75 33.61
CA LEU A 383 27.92 26.90 34.53
C LEU A 383 28.30 25.42 34.43
N SER A 384 28.87 24.97 33.30
CA SER A 384 29.27 23.58 33.05
C SER A 384 30.73 23.26 33.38
N ASN A 385 31.51 24.22 33.88
CA ASN A 385 32.96 24.07 34.13
C ASN A 385 33.74 23.55 32.90
N GLN A 386 33.34 23.91 31.69
CA GLN A 386 34.10 23.58 30.48
C GLN A 386 35.09 24.71 30.16
N ASP A 387 36.39 24.39 30.14
CA ASP A 387 37.47 25.35 29.87
C ASP A 387 37.35 26.01 28.49
N MET A 388 37.52 27.33 28.44
CA MET A 388 37.44 28.20 27.25
C MET A 388 38.70 28.13 26.34
N SER A 389 39.59 27.16 26.53
CA SER A 389 40.96 27.19 25.97
C SER A 389 41.25 26.23 24.81
N GLY A 390 40.25 25.51 24.29
CA GLY A 390 40.40 24.75 23.05
C GLY A 390 39.81 25.53 21.89
N GLU A 391 40.65 26.06 21.00
CA GLU A 391 40.20 26.36 19.64
C GLU A 391 39.66 25.04 19.05
N ASP A 392 38.34 24.91 18.91
CA ASP A 392 37.73 23.85 18.13
C ASP A 392 38.11 24.13 16.66
N SER A 393 39.30 23.67 16.27
CA SER A 393 39.71 23.68 14.87
C SER A 393 38.64 22.94 14.07
N GLU A 394 38.10 23.58 13.03
CA GLU A 394 37.25 22.98 12.00
C GLU A 394 37.97 21.77 11.37
N SER A 395 37.95 20.64 12.06
CA SER A 395 38.34 19.36 11.49
C SER A 395 37.15 18.87 10.69
N SER A 396 37.33 18.76 9.38
CA SER A 396 36.43 18.10 8.44
C SER A 396 35.80 16.84 9.05
N PHE A 397 34.55 16.96 9.50
CA PHE A 397 33.80 15.86 10.08
C PHE A 397 33.39 14.89 8.97
N GLN A 398 33.77 13.62 9.09
CA GLN A 398 33.26 12.57 8.21
C GLN A 398 31.78 12.29 8.55
N PRO A 399 30.90 12.14 7.54
CA PRO A 399 29.47 11.93 7.76
C PRO A 399 29.19 10.62 8.49
N LEU A 400 28.33 10.68 9.51
CA LEU A 400 27.95 9.58 10.37
C LEU A 400 27.08 8.57 9.61
N THR A 401 27.66 7.41 9.31
CA THR A 401 26.96 6.27 8.69
C THR A 401 26.33 5.30 9.71
N ILE A 402 26.27 5.64 11.01
CA ILE A 402 26.09 4.62 12.07
C ILE A 402 24.94 4.91 13.03
N ALA A 403 23.70 4.95 12.54
CA ALA A 403 22.51 5.19 13.36
C ALA A 403 22.40 4.25 14.58
N ASN A 404 22.72 2.96 14.44
CA ASN A 404 22.68 1.99 15.55
C ASN A 404 23.73 2.26 16.63
N ARG A 405 24.97 2.65 16.25
CA ARG A 405 26.05 2.94 17.20
C ARG A 405 25.72 4.16 18.02
N THR A 406 25.22 5.23 17.38
CA THR A 406 24.79 6.44 18.09
C THR A 406 23.72 6.14 19.13
N ILE A 407 22.72 5.30 18.82
CA ILE A 407 21.65 4.93 19.78
C ILE A 407 22.22 4.16 20.99
N ASN A 408 23.15 3.23 20.75
CA ASN A 408 23.77 2.44 21.80
C ASN A 408 24.75 3.25 22.66
N GLU A 409 25.64 4.03 22.05
CA GLU A 409 26.56 4.93 22.78
C GLU A 409 25.77 5.96 23.57
N ALA A 410 24.70 6.48 22.98
CA ALA A 410 23.80 7.34 23.72
C ALA A 410 23.06 6.61 24.83
N GLN A 411 22.98 5.27 24.86
CA GLN A 411 22.14 4.55 25.81
C GLN A 411 20.69 5.07 25.76
N ALA A 412 20.17 5.32 24.55
CA ALA A 412 18.82 5.80 24.37
C ALA A 412 17.81 4.66 24.55
N THR A 413 16.82 4.85 25.42
CA THR A 413 15.78 3.85 25.72
C THR A 413 14.50 4.07 24.92
N ILE A 414 14.24 5.30 24.48
CA ILE A 414 13.12 5.67 23.62
C ILE A 414 13.65 6.51 22.46
N MET A 415 13.21 6.21 21.24
CA MET A 415 13.54 6.97 20.03
C MET A 415 12.25 7.23 19.26
N MET A 416 12.06 8.46 18.80
CA MET A 416 10.99 8.81 17.86
C MET A 416 11.60 9.17 16.50
N THR A 417 11.05 8.61 15.42
CA THR A 417 11.60 8.78 14.07
C THR A 417 10.57 8.51 12.98
N THR A 418 10.88 8.82 11.72
CA THR A 418 10.04 8.43 10.58
C THR A 418 10.22 6.95 10.24
N PRO A 419 9.19 6.28 9.70
CA PRO A 419 9.32 4.93 9.16
C PRO A 419 10.48 4.75 8.18
N SER A 420 10.76 5.73 7.33
CA SER A 420 11.89 5.71 6.40
C SER A 420 13.23 5.52 7.11
N LEU A 421 13.51 6.27 8.19
CA LEU A 421 14.73 6.09 8.98
C LEU A 421 14.68 4.81 9.83
N ALA A 422 13.51 4.48 10.39
CA ALA A 422 13.32 3.24 11.16
C ALA A 422 13.62 1.97 10.33
N ALA A 423 13.33 1.97 9.03
CA ALA A 423 13.58 0.84 8.14
C ALA A 423 15.09 0.50 8.00
N LEU A 424 15.96 1.48 8.26
CA LEU A 424 17.41 1.31 8.25
C LEU A 424 17.95 0.70 9.55
N LEU A 425 17.16 0.73 10.64
CA LEU A 425 17.57 0.20 11.94
C LEU A 425 17.39 -1.32 12.00
N ARG A 426 18.17 -1.98 12.86
CA ARG A 426 18.10 -3.43 13.11
C ARG A 426 17.99 -3.69 14.61
N PRO A 427 16.89 -4.29 15.10
CA PRO A 427 16.69 -4.50 16.54
C PRO A 427 17.79 -5.32 17.20
N SER A 428 18.38 -6.30 16.50
CA SER A 428 19.51 -7.10 16.98
C SER A 428 20.76 -6.27 17.32
N HIS A 429 20.88 -5.08 16.74
CA HIS A 429 22.01 -4.17 16.95
C HIS A 429 21.67 -3.04 17.93
N LEU A 430 20.49 -3.03 18.54
CA LEU A 430 20.04 -2.01 19.47
C LEU A 430 19.94 -2.62 20.87
N GLN A 431 20.96 -2.36 21.69
CA GLN A 431 21.11 -3.01 23.00
C GLN A 431 20.29 -2.31 24.09
N THR A 432 20.05 -1.01 23.91
CA THR A 432 19.51 -0.11 24.94
C THR A 432 18.10 0.35 24.65
N LEU A 433 17.69 0.32 23.38
CA LEU A 433 16.39 0.80 22.93
C LEU A 433 15.28 -0.14 23.39
N ARG A 434 14.32 0.40 24.14
CA ARG A 434 13.14 -0.30 24.65
C ARG A 434 11.87 0.09 23.90
N SER A 435 11.80 1.30 23.32
CA SER A 435 10.65 1.71 22.55
C SER A 435 11.04 2.55 21.34
N LEU A 436 10.50 2.17 20.18
CA LEU A 436 10.64 2.89 18.92
C LEU A 436 9.29 3.47 18.53
N TRP A 437 9.22 4.79 18.41
CA TRP A 437 8.00 5.51 18.05
C TRP A 437 8.11 5.99 16.61
N CYS A 438 7.26 5.47 15.74
CA CYS A 438 7.17 5.89 14.36
C CYS A 438 6.06 6.91 14.17
N MET A 439 6.33 7.95 13.39
CA MET A 439 5.34 8.99 13.07
C MET A 439 5.66 9.60 11.71
N GLY A 440 4.69 10.28 11.11
CA GLY A 440 4.94 11.11 9.93
C GLY A 440 4.78 10.35 8.61
N GLU A 441 4.87 9.03 8.57
CA GLU A 441 4.52 8.18 7.42
C GLU A 441 3.76 6.94 7.90
N LYS A 442 3.15 6.20 6.97
CA LYS A 442 2.63 4.87 7.25
C LYS A 442 3.83 3.94 7.49
N PRO A 443 3.94 3.22 8.63
CA PRO A 443 4.97 2.19 8.78
C PRO A 443 4.86 1.16 7.66
N ASN A 444 5.95 0.97 6.92
CA ASN A 444 6.03 -0.06 5.89
C ASN A 444 6.25 -1.44 6.52
N ARG A 445 6.17 -2.48 5.69
CA ARG A 445 6.29 -3.85 6.18
C ARG A 445 7.64 -4.12 6.82
N THR A 446 8.72 -3.54 6.29
CA THR A 446 10.09 -3.65 6.83
C THR A 446 10.18 -3.18 8.29
N VAL A 447 9.58 -2.03 8.62
CA VAL A 447 9.59 -1.51 10.00
C VAL A 447 8.83 -2.44 10.94
N ILE A 448 7.66 -2.93 10.52
CA ILE A 448 6.83 -3.85 11.32
C ILE A 448 7.49 -5.21 11.47
N ASP A 449 8.16 -5.72 10.43
CA ASP A 449 8.86 -7.00 10.50
C ASP A 449 10.04 -6.94 11.47
N ASN A 450 10.78 -5.82 11.48
CA ASN A 450 11.89 -5.59 12.40
C ASN A 450 11.40 -5.37 13.83
N PHE A 451 10.48 -4.44 14.04
CA PHE A 451 10.15 -3.91 15.36
C PHE A 451 8.79 -4.33 15.93
N GLY A 452 7.92 -4.95 15.13
CA GLY A 452 6.59 -5.38 15.54
C GLY A 452 6.62 -6.51 16.58
N MET A 453 5.68 -6.47 17.51
CA MET A 453 5.57 -7.46 18.58
C MET A 453 5.18 -8.82 17.99
N ARG A 454 6.06 -9.82 18.16
CA ARG A 454 5.85 -11.20 17.71
C ARG A 454 5.41 -12.13 18.85
N SER A 455 5.89 -11.87 20.06
CA SER A 455 5.53 -12.58 21.28
C SER A 455 5.44 -11.62 22.47
N PRO A 456 4.76 -12.01 23.57
CA PRO A 456 4.73 -11.21 24.80
C PRO A 456 6.12 -10.91 25.38
N ASP A 457 7.12 -11.75 25.08
CA ASP A 457 8.51 -11.62 25.56
C ASP A 457 9.38 -10.70 24.70
N THR A 458 8.80 -9.97 23.73
CA THR A 458 9.55 -9.04 22.88
C THR A 458 10.17 -7.94 23.75
N SER A 459 11.49 -7.75 23.67
CA SER A 459 12.25 -6.84 24.55
C SER A 459 12.08 -5.34 24.23
N TYR A 460 11.40 -5.02 23.13
CA TYR A 460 11.16 -3.66 22.67
C TYR A 460 9.73 -3.47 22.17
N THR A 461 9.23 -2.23 22.20
CA THR A 461 7.88 -1.85 21.77
C THR A 461 7.92 -0.89 20.60
N LEU A 462 7.35 -1.30 19.46
CA LEU A 462 7.01 -0.40 18.35
C LEU A 462 5.70 0.33 18.66
N ALA A 463 5.69 1.65 18.53
CA ALA A 463 4.50 2.48 18.56
C ALA A 463 4.31 3.16 17.20
N ASN A 464 3.11 3.08 16.63
CA ASN A 464 2.70 3.87 15.49
C ASN A 464 1.88 5.07 15.98
N LEU A 465 2.35 6.27 15.67
CA LEU A 465 1.75 7.53 16.07
C LEU A 465 1.26 8.28 14.83
N TYR A 466 0.12 8.94 14.96
CA TYR A 466 -0.39 9.82 13.91
C TYR A 466 -0.91 11.11 14.52
N GLY A 467 -0.65 12.20 13.82
CA GLY A 467 -1.30 13.48 14.02
C GLY A 467 -0.69 14.53 13.09
N PRO A 468 -1.48 15.51 12.65
CA PRO A 468 -1.01 16.63 11.85
C PRO A 468 -0.42 17.74 12.74
N THR A 469 0.40 18.63 12.15
CA THR A 469 0.96 19.81 12.83
C THR A 469 -0.14 20.68 13.44
N GLU A 470 -1.27 20.80 12.74
CA GLU A 470 -2.44 21.57 13.15
C GLU A 470 -3.15 21.04 14.41
N ALA A 471 -2.83 19.82 14.84
CA ALA A 471 -3.36 19.21 16.06
C ALA A 471 -2.26 18.77 17.02
N ALA A 472 -1.14 19.52 17.05
CA ALA A 472 -0.05 19.39 18.03
C ALA A 472 0.58 17.99 18.11
N ILE A 473 1.21 17.59 17.00
CA ILE A 473 2.04 16.38 16.88
C ILE A 473 1.18 15.12 16.88
N ASN A 474 0.81 14.55 18.04
CA ASN A 474 0.20 13.22 18.10
C ASN A 474 -1.26 13.28 18.53
N CYS A 475 -2.14 12.67 17.76
CA CYS A 475 -3.58 12.58 18.05
C CYS A 475 -4.05 11.14 18.24
N THR A 476 -3.34 10.17 17.65
CA THR A 476 -3.62 8.74 17.84
C THR A 476 -2.34 7.97 18.14
N VAL A 477 -2.52 6.83 18.82
CA VAL A 477 -1.44 5.90 19.14
C VAL A 477 -1.89 4.45 19.00
N LEU A 478 -1.04 3.64 18.35
CA LEU A 478 -1.09 2.19 18.38
C LEU A 478 0.22 1.66 19.00
N ALA A 479 0.14 1.11 20.20
CA ALA A 479 1.27 0.48 20.88
C ALA A 479 0.80 -0.66 21.81
N PRO A 480 1.46 -1.83 21.80
CA PRO A 480 2.46 -2.26 20.83
C PRO A 480 1.83 -2.45 19.44
N VAL A 481 2.58 -2.18 18.38
CA VAL A 481 2.23 -2.60 17.02
C VAL A 481 2.53 -4.10 16.90
N GLU A 482 1.51 -4.92 16.74
CA GLU A 482 1.67 -6.36 16.52
C GLU A 482 2.22 -6.65 15.13
N TYR A 483 2.99 -7.74 15.00
CA TYR A 483 3.60 -8.18 13.74
C TYR A 483 2.60 -8.37 12.59
N LEU A 484 1.36 -8.79 12.88
CA LEU A 484 0.31 -9.02 11.87
C LEU A 484 -0.52 -7.77 11.57
N VAL A 485 -0.34 -6.67 12.31
CA VAL A 485 -1.12 -5.45 12.11
C VAL A 485 -0.61 -4.72 10.86
N ARG A 486 -1.54 -4.22 10.06
CA ARG A 486 -1.23 -3.39 8.88
C ARG A 486 -0.77 -2.01 9.35
N GLY A 487 0.27 -1.46 8.72
CA GLY A 487 0.75 -0.11 9.05
C GLY A 487 -0.27 1.02 8.81
N SER A 488 -1.37 0.74 8.09
CA SER A 488 -2.48 1.69 7.92
C SER A 488 -3.27 1.92 9.20
N ILE A 489 -3.14 1.06 10.22
CA ILE A 489 -3.82 1.23 11.49
C ILE A 489 -3.05 2.25 12.34
N ILE A 490 -3.68 3.41 12.57
CA ILE A 490 -3.10 4.52 13.33
C ILE A 490 -3.50 4.49 14.82
N GLY A 491 -4.33 3.53 15.19
CA GLY A 491 -4.65 3.19 16.59
C GLY A 491 -5.82 3.96 17.17
N GLU A 492 -5.76 4.16 18.48
CA GLU A 492 -6.80 4.81 19.27
C GLU A 492 -6.50 6.30 19.45
N THR A 493 -7.55 7.08 19.68
CA THR A 493 -7.44 8.52 19.98
C THR A 493 -6.80 8.75 21.35
N ILE A 494 -5.87 9.71 21.46
CA ILE A 494 -5.34 10.11 22.77
C ILE A 494 -6.35 10.97 23.56
N PRO A 495 -6.30 10.99 24.90
CA PRO A 495 -7.34 11.64 25.72
C PRO A 495 -7.57 13.14 25.49
N THR A 496 -6.58 13.86 24.95
CA THR A 496 -6.66 15.30 24.66
C THR A 496 -7.26 15.64 23.30
N CYS A 497 -7.58 14.62 22.51
CA CYS A 497 -8.15 14.74 21.17
C CYS A 497 -9.50 14.03 21.10
N SER A 498 -10.30 14.39 20.10
CA SER A 498 -11.47 13.65 19.68
C SER A 498 -11.37 13.45 18.17
N LEU A 499 -11.54 12.23 17.67
CA LEU A 499 -11.50 11.97 16.23
C LEU A 499 -12.88 11.59 15.69
N PHE A 500 -13.16 12.10 14.49
CA PHE A 500 -14.41 11.92 13.80
C PHE A 500 -14.13 11.50 12.36
N VAL A 501 -14.99 10.64 11.81
CA VAL A 501 -15.01 10.36 10.37
C VAL A 501 -16.21 11.12 9.79
N LEU A 502 -15.93 12.11 8.95
CA LEU A 502 -16.91 13.02 8.36
C LEU A 502 -17.21 12.65 6.91
N ASP A 503 -18.39 13.06 6.43
CA ASP A 503 -18.69 13.04 5.01
C ASP A 503 -17.77 14.06 4.30
N HIS A 504 -16.84 13.54 3.50
CA HIS A 504 -15.84 14.34 2.80
C HIS A 504 -16.45 15.26 1.72
N LYS A 505 -17.70 15.01 1.29
CA LYS A 505 -18.41 15.86 0.31
C LYS A 505 -19.21 16.97 0.95
N SER A 506 -19.51 16.85 2.25
CA SER A 506 -20.31 17.82 2.98
C SER A 506 -19.45 18.99 3.46
N GLN A 507 -19.88 20.22 3.14
CA GLN A 507 -19.29 21.44 3.70
C GLN A 507 -19.60 21.59 5.19
N VAL A 508 -20.78 21.14 5.62
CA VAL A 508 -21.14 21.07 7.04
C VAL A 508 -20.55 19.79 7.65
N PRO A 509 -19.89 19.84 8.82
CA PRO A 509 -19.31 18.65 9.44
C PRO A 509 -20.41 17.65 9.81
N LYS A 510 -20.52 16.56 9.06
CA LYS A 510 -21.49 15.49 9.30
C LYS A 510 -20.74 14.18 9.52
N VAL A 511 -20.85 13.63 10.73
CA VAL A 511 -20.25 12.33 11.06
C VAL A 511 -20.97 11.23 10.28
N ILE A 512 -20.21 10.26 9.78
CA ILE A 512 -20.75 9.08 9.07
C ILE A 512 -20.80 7.85 9.98
N PRO A 513 -21.62 6.84 9.67
CA PRO A 513 -21.68 5.61 10.44
C PRO A 513 -20.33 4.89 10.52
N THR A 514 -20.07 4.22 11.65
CA THR A 514 -18.84 3.45 11.88
C THR A 514 -18.62 2.40 10.80
N GLY A 515 -17.36 2.20 10.39
CA GLY A 515 -16.99 1.29 9.29
C GLY A 515 -16.99 1.92 7.90
N PHE A 516 -17.73 3.02 7.70
CA PHE A 516 -17.70 3.76 6.43
C PHE A 516 -16.44 4.61 6.29
N VAL A 517 -16.09 4.85 5.02
CA VAL A 517 -14.92 5.64 4.63
C VAL A 517 -15.32 7.11 4.50
N GLY A 518 -14.57 7.99 5.16
CA GLY A 518 -14.79 9.43 5.12
C GLY A 518 -13.56 10.22 5.53
N GLU A 519 -13.69 11.53 5.61
CA GLU A 519 -12.61 12.42 5.99
C GLU A 519 -12.37 12.38 7.50
N LEU A 520 -11.12 12.19 7.91
CA LEU A 520 -10.72 12.27 9.30
C LEU A 520 -10.74 13.73 9.77
N ALA A 521 -11.41 14.00 10.88
CA ALA A 521 -11.41 15.30 11.53
C ALA A 521 -11.03 15.17 13.01
N ILE A 522 -10.38 16.19 13.54
CA ILE A 522 -9.82 16.21 14.89
C ILE A 522 -10.44 17.38 15.67
N GLY A 523 -10.96 17.10 16.84
CA GLY A 523 -11.39 18.07 17.85
C GLY A 523 -10.59 17.94 19.13
N GLY A 524 -10.90 18.77 20.12
CA GLY A 524 -10.25 18.78 21.43
C GLY A 524 -9.21 19.89 21.59
N SER A 525 -8.52 19.88 22.73
CA SER A 525 -7.66 20.99 23.17
C SER A 525 -6.35 21.11 22.39
N GLN A 526 -5.98 20.09 21.61
CA GLN A 526 -4.76 20.11 20.79
C GLN A 526 -4.93 20.80 19.44
N VAL A 527 -6.16 21.07 19.00
CA VAL A 527 -6.40 21.74 17.72
C VAL A 527 -5.92 23.19 17.80
N SER A 528 -4.99 23.56 16.93
CA SER A 528 -4.37 24.89 16.89
C SER A 528 -5.36 25.99 16.52
N GLU A 529 -5.01 27.25 16.75
CA GLU A 529 -5.87 28.41 16.43
C GLU A 529 -6.10 28.61 14.92
N GLY A 530 -5.20 28.10 14.07
CA GLY A 530 -5.28 28.27 12.62
C GLY A 530 -3.93 28.56 11.98
N TYR A 531 -3.99 29.01 10.73
CA TYR A 531 -2.83 29.45 9.97
C TYR A 531 -2.61 30.96 10.18
N MET A 532 -1.40 31.33 10.60
CA MET A 532 -1.04 32.74 10.88
C MET A 532 -1.25 33.62 9.64
N HIS A 533 -1.96 34.73 9.81
CA HIS A 533 -2.30 35.68 8.73
C HIS A 533 -3.02 35.07 7.49
N ARG A 534 -3.66 33.89 7.68
CA ARG A 534 -4.34 33.12 6.61
C ARG A 534 -5.77 32.77 7.04
N PRO A 535 -6.66 33.77 7.19
CA PRO A 535 -8.01 33.55 7.72
C PRO A 535 -8.89 32.72 6.78
N GLU A 536 -8.71 32.83 5.46
CA GLU A 536 -9.50 32.08 4.49
C GLU A 536 -9.15 30.58 4.50
N GLU A 537 -7.86 30.26 4.53
CA GLU A 537 -7.35 28.89 4.65
C GLU A 537 -7.74 28.29 6.00
N THR A 538 -7.68 29.10 7.07
CA THR A 538 -8.14 28.70 8.39
C THR A 538 -9.63 28.37 8.39
N ALA A 539 -10.48 29.20 7.78
CA ALA A 539 -11.92 28.94 7.72
C ALA A 539 -12.27 27.69 6.90
N LYS A 540 -11.45 27.34 5.90
CA LYS A 540 -11.62 26.13 5.08
C LYS A 540 -11.29 24.85 5.85
N ALA A 541 -10.21 24.85 6.63
CA ALA A 541 -9.73 23.66 7.34
C ALA A 541 -10.30 23.52 8.77
N TYR A 542 -10.59 24.63 9.44
CA TYR A 542 -11.09 24.65 10.82
C TYR A 542 -12.57 25.02 10.82
N VAL A 543 -13.40 24.00 10.98
CA VAL A 543 -14.86 24.06 10.85
C VAL A 543 -15.52 23.99 12.23
N SER A 544 -16.70 24.60 12.36
CA SER A 544 -17.49 24.56 13.59
C SER A 544 -18.64 23.55 13.44
N SER A 545 -18.78 22.67 14.43
CA SER A 545 -19.93 21.78 14.60
C SER A 545 -20.74 22.24 15.81
N ALA A 546 -22.07 22.27 15.66
CA ALA A 546 -22.97 22.56 16.77
C ALA A 546 -22.91 21.49 17.88
N GLU A 547 -22.58 20.24 17.52
CA GLU A 547 -22.56 19.11 18.45
C GLU A 547 -21.16 18.86 19.04
N TYR A 548 -20.11 19.06 18.24
CA TYR A 548 -18.73 18.68 18.59
C TYR A 548 -17.78 19.86 18.78
N GLY A 549 -18.26 21.10 18.59
CA GLY A 549 -17.44 22.30 18.68
C GLY A 549 -16.50 22.46 17.49
N ARG A 550 -15.32 23.04 17.74
CA ARG A 550 -14.33 23.35 16.70
C ARG A 550 -13.54 22.10 16.29
N LEU A 551 -13.55 21.81 14.99
CA LEU A 551 -12.90 20.64 14.39
C LEU A 551 -11.91 21.09 13.31
N TYR A 552 -10.79 20.39 13.21
CA TYR A 552 -9.84 20.50 12.10
C TYR A 552 -10.06 19.33 11.13
N ARG A 553 -10.33 19.64 9.86
CA ARG A 553 -10.43 18.67 8.77
C ARG A 553 -9.03 18.35 8.25
N THR A 554 -8.61 17.10 8.36
CA THR A 554 -7.22 16.71 8.10
C THR A 554 -6.88 16.57 6.60
N GLY A 555 -7.90 16.45 5.73
CA GLY A 555 -7.69 16.04 4.35
C GLY A 555 -7.29 14.57 4.17
N ASP A 556 -7.29 13.78 5.25
CA ASP A 556 -6.99 12.35 5.23
C ASP A 556 -8.28 11.53 5.17
N MET A 557 -8.28 10.46 4.38
CA MET A 557 -9.36 9.50 4.31
C MET A 557 -9.13 8.41 5.35
N ALA A 558 -10.15 8.11 6.14
CA ALA A 558 -10.07 7.11 7.19
C ALA A 558 -11.39 6.37 7.38
N ARG A 559 -11.33 5.29 8.15
CA ARG A 559 -12.50 4.59 8.67
C ARG A 559 -12.20 4.03 10.06
N ILE A 560 -13.26 3.75 10.82
CA ILE A 560 -13.15 3.02 12.08
C ILE A 560 -13.22 1.52 11.77
N VAL A 561 -12.27 0.77 12.32
CA VAL A 561 -12.18 -0.70 12.24
C VAL A 561 -12.11 -1.27 13.66
N TRP A 562 -12.12 -2.59 13.77
CA TRP A 562 -12.02 -3.28 15.05
C TRP A 562 -10.87 -4.27 15.05
N ASP A 563 -10.20 -4.39 16.18
CA ASP A 563 -9.22 -5.46 16.39
C ASP A 563 -9.91 -6.78 16.79
N LYS A 564 -9.10 -7.84 16.95
CA LYS A 564 -9.57 -9.18 17.35
C LYS A 564 -10.28 -9.19 18.72
N SER A 565 -10.02 -8.21 19.57
CA SER A 565 -10.64 -8.06 20.89
C SER A 565 -11.92 -7.22 20.86
N GLY A 566 -12.30 -6.69 19.69
CA GLY A 566 -13.45 -5.80 19.53
C GLY A 566 -13.19 -4.35 19.90
N ARG A 567 -11.92 -3.93 20.09
CA ARG A 567 -11.57 -2.52 20.32
C ARG A 567 -11.60 -1.74 19.01
N GLN A 568 -12.14 -0.52 19.07
CA GLN A 568 -12.20 0.37 17.93
C GLN A 568 -10.82 0.99 17.66
N LEU A 569 -10.33 0.81 16.43
CA LEU A 569 -9.11 1.41 15.93
C LEU A 569 -9.42 2.25 14.69
N ILE A 570 -8.55 3.21 14.37
CA ILE A 570 -8.69 4.02 13.17
C ILE A 570 -7.74 3.49 12.09
N GLU A 571 -8.28 3.25 10.90
CA GLU A 571 -7.51 2.91 9.70
C GLU A 571 -7.40 4.12 8.79
N PHE A 572 -6.16 4.52 8.49
CA PHE A 572 -5.82 5.52 7.49
C PHE A 572 -5.80 4.90 6.08
N LEU A 573 -6.46 5.56 5.14
CA LEU A 573 -6.70 5.07 3.77
C LEU A 573 -6.04 5.94 2.69
N GLY A 574 -5.22 6.91 3.08
CA GLY A 574 -4.59 7.86 2.16
C GLY A 574 -5.20 9.25 2.25
N ARG A 575 -4.83 10.13 1.32
CA ARG A 575 -5.30 11.51 1.27
C ARG A 575 -6.48 11.71 0.33
N ILE A 576 -7.29 12.72 0.61
CA ILE A 576 -8.38 13.18 -0.26
C ILE A 576 -7.82 13.90 -1.49
N SER A 577 -6.84 14.80 -1.29
CA SER A 577 -6.17 15.55 -2.36
C SER A 577 -4.70 15.12 -2.52
N LEU A 578 -4.16 15.29 -3.73
CA LEU A 578 -2.76 14.99 -4.07
C LEU A 578 -1.81 16.17 -3.79
N ASP A 579 -2.34 17.27 -3.28
CA ASP A 579 -1.67 18.57 -3.18
C ASP A 579 -0.64 18.61 -2.05
N GLN A 580 -0.74 17.67 -1.12
CA GLN A 580 0.14 17.54 0.04
C GLN A 580 0.71 16.13 0.04
N VAL A 581 2.02 16.02 -0.11
CA VAL A 581 2.73 14.75 -0.27
C VAL A 581 3.80 14.60 0.81
N LYS A 582 4.29 13.37 1.01
CA LYS A 582 5.37 13.08 1.96
C LYS A 582 6.57 12.60 1.17
N LEU A 583 7.60 13.43 1.03
CA LEU A 583 8.84 13.12 0.33
C LEU A 583 9.95 12.91 1.34
N SER A 584 10.56 11.71 1.34
CA SER A 584 11.64 11.37 2.29
C SER A 584 11.30 11.70 3.76
N GLY A 585 10.03 11.48 4.14
CA GLY A 585 9.51 11.77 5.48
C GLY A 585 9.21 13.24 5.78
N ARG A 586 9.33 14.15 4.81
CA ARG A 586 8.96 15.56 4.94
C ARG A 586 7.62 15.81 4.28
N ARG A 587 6.72 16.51 4.97
CA ARG A 587 5.44 16.98 4.41
C ARG A 587 5.72 18.17 3.49
N VAL A 588 5.34 18.04 2.23
CA VAL A 588 5.54 19.06 1.20
C VAL A 588 4.18 19.46 0.62
N GLU A 589 3.90 20.76 0.64
CA GLU A 589 2.76 21.35 -0.07
C GLU A 589 3.16 21.63 -1.51
N LEU A 590 2.61 20.90 -2.47
CA LEU A 590 2.85 21.15 -3.89
C LEU A 590 2.37 22.56 -4.30
N GLY A 591 1.35 23.08 -3.62
CA GLY A 591 0.87 24.44 -3.80
C GLY A 591 1.89 25.54 -3.43
N GLU A 592 2.82 25.29 -2.50
CA GLU A 592 3.88 26.25 -2.16
C GLU A 592 4.86 26.41 -3.33
N ILE A 593 5.23 25.28 -3.94
CA ILE A 593 6.07 25.22 -5.13
C ILE A 593 5.37 25.92 -6.30
N GLU A 594 4.08 25.63 -6.49
CA GLU A 594 3.25 26.28 -7.50
C GLU A 594 3.19 27.80 -7.30
N SER A 595 3.02 28.26 -6.06
CA SER A 595 2.97 29.69 -5.74
C SER A 595 4.29 30.39 -6.09
N VAL A 596 5.44 29.82 -5.71
CA VAL A 596 6.76 30.41 -6.03
C VAL A 596 6.97 30.49 -7.54
N LEU A 597 6.72 29.41 -8.26
CA LEU A 597 6.96 29.37 -9.70
C LEU A 597 5.95 30.21 -10.49
N SER A 598 4.73 30.41 -9.97
CA SER A 598 3.74 31.28 -10.59
C SER A 598 4.14 32.76 -10.62
N THR A 599 5.10 33.19 -9.79
CA THR A 599 5.60 34.58 -9.81
C THR A 599 6.54 34.87 -10.97
N VAL A 600 6.98 33.85 -11.72
CA VAL A 600 7.91 34.01 -12.84
C VAL A 600 7.17 34.57 -14.07
N PRO A 601 7.57 35.76 -14.59
CA PRO A 601 6.95 36.33 -15.77
C PRO A 601 7.06 35.37 -16.97
N GLY A 602 5.92 35.02 -17.56
CA GLY A 602 5.84 34.09 -18.69
C GLY A 602 5.22 32.73 -18.37
N VAL A 603 5.05 32.39 -17.09
CA VAL A 603 4.23 31.25 -16.64
C VAL A 603 2.76 31.66 -16.71
N ILE A 604 1.95 30.95 -17.49
CA ILE A 604 0.49 31.15 -17.59
C ILE A 604 -0.24 30.23 -16.63
N GLU A 605 0.11 28.95 -16.65
CA GLU A 605 -0.48 27.94 -15.76
C GLU A 605 0.62 26.99 -15.27
N LEU A 606 0.42 26.39 -14.10
CA LEU A 606 1.41 25.55 -13.45
C LEU A 606 0.76 24.46 -12.59
N VAL A 607 1.37 23.27 -12.58
CA VAL A 607 1.10 22.19 -11.63
C VAL A 607 2.41 21.55 -11.18
N ALA A 608 2.56 21.35 -9.87
CA ALA A 608 3.58 20.45 -9.35
C ALA A 608 3.00 19.03 -9.16
N ALA A 609 3.78 18.01 -9.50
CA ALA A 609 3.42 16.60 -9.40
C ALA A 609 4.62 15.76 -8.91
N ILE A 610 4.35 14.54 -8.44
CA ILE A 610 5.38 13.60 -7.98
C ILE A 610 5.55 12.49 -9.00
N THR A 611 6.77 12.08 -9.33
CA THR A 611 7.06 10.90 -10.17
C THR A 611 7.96 9.90 -9.43
N LYS A 612 7.96 8.63 -9.84
CA LYS A 612 8.87 7.60 -9.34
C LYS A 612 9.92 7.27 -10.38
N VAL A 613 11.19 7.15 -9.95
CA VAL A 613 12.31 6.78 -10.84
C VAL A 613 12.31 5.28 -11.16
N SER A 614 11.73 4.43 -10.31
CA SER A 614 11.46 3.01 -10.62
C SER A 614 10.33 2.43 -9.76
N ASP A 615 9.66 1.37 -10.24
CA ASP A 615 8.59 0.67 -9.50
C ASP A 615 9.11 -0.19 -8.33
N ALA A 616 10.42 -0.32 -8.16
CA ALA A 616 11.03 -1.29 -7.24
C ALA A 616 11.38 -0.75 -5.84
N ARG A 617 11.28 0.57 -5.58
CA ARG A 617 11.67 1.16 -4.28
C ARG A 617 10.67 2.22 -3.79
N GLU A 618 10.06 2.00 -2.62
CA GLU A 618 9.39 3.07 -1.86
C GLU A 618 10.42 4.12 -1.40
N GLY A 619 10.18 5.40 -1.68
CA GLY A 619 11.08 6.52 -1.32
C GLY A 619 11.87 7.17 -2.46
N SER A 620 11.75 6.71 -3.72
CA SER A 620 12.39 7.34 -4.90
C SER A 620 11.51 8.39 -5.61
N GLU A 621 10.72 9.11 -4.84
CA GLU A 621 9.74 10.08 -5.32
C GLU A 621 10.42 11.43 -5.63
N GLN A 622 10.15 12.00 -6.80
CA GLN A 622 10.75 13.24 -7.27
C GLN A 622 9.68 14.26 -7.64
N ILE A 623 9.93 15.54 -7.38
CA ILE A 623 9.05 16.64 -7.76
C ILE A 623 9.29 17.01 -9.23
N VAL A 624 8.20 17.15 -9.97
CA VAL A 624 8.17 17.62 -11.36
C VAL A 624 7.23 18.83 -11.46
N ALA A 625 7.68 19.91 -12.10
CA ALA A 625 6.87 21.10 -12.37
C ALA A 625 6.43 21.12 -13.84
N CYS A 626 5.12 21.11 -14.08
CA CYS A 626 4.51 21.21 -15.40
C CYS A 626 4.04 22.64 -15.65
N ILE A 627 4.72 23.34 -16.57
CA ILE A 627 4.56 24.76 -16.85
C ILE A 627 3.89 24.96 -18.21
N VAL A 628 2.88 25.83 -18.27
CA VAL A 628 2.35 26.38 -19.53
C VAL A 628 2.96 27.76 -19.74
N ALA A 629 3.71 27.91 -20.83
CA ALA A 629 4.43 29.14 -21.15
C ALA A 629 3.62 30.05 -22.08
N ASN A 630 3.81 31.37 -21.96
CA ASN A 630 3.22 32.36 -22.86
C ASN A 630 3.94 32.51 -24.21
N THR A 631 4.95 31.69 -24.46
CA THR A 631 5.79 31.75 -25.66
C THR A 631 5.93 30.38 -26.31
N GLN A 632 6.03 30.42 -27.64
CA GLN A 632 6.23 29.26 -28.51
C GLN A 632 7.69 29.19 -29.03
N SER A 633 8.53 30.19 -28.70
CA SER A 633 9.94 30.20 -29.08
C SER A 633 10.75 29.25 -28.20
N SER A 634 11.52 28.34 -28.82
CA SER A 634 12.38 27.38 -28.10
C SER A 634 13.38 28.06 -27.17
N ASP A 635 14.01 29.16 -27.62
CA ASP A 635 15.01 29.89 -26.85
C ASP A 635 14.40 30.68 -25.67
N GLU A 636 13.14 31.08 -25.77
CA GLU A 636 12.42 31.75 -24.69
C GLU A 636 11.86 30.74 -23.69
N ARG A 637 11.38 29.59 -24.18
CA ARG A 637 10.97 28.44 -23.36
C ARG A 637 12.11 27.93 -22.48
N LYS A 638 13.33 27.80 -23.04
CA LYS A 638 14.53 27.42 -22.26
C LYS A 638 14.86 28.47 -21.19
N ARG A 639 14.87 29.76 -21.57
CA ARG A 639 15.10 30.86 -20.62
C ARG A 639 14.06 30.93 -19.50
N LEU A 640 12.80 30.61 -19.80
CA LEU A 640 11.72 30.54 -18.81
C LEU A 640 11.99 29.42 -17.80
N VAL A 641 12.40 28.23 -18.26
CA VAL A 641 12.77 27.11 -17.38
C VAL A 641 13.99 27.47 -16.52
N ASP A 642 15.02 28.08 -17.11
CA ASP A 642 16.20 28.55 -16.36
C ASP A 642 15.80 29.57 -15.27
N THR A 643 14.86 30.47 -15.59
CA THR A 643 14.31 31.45 -14.64
C THR A 643 13.48 30.77 -13.55
N CYS A 644 12.68 29.75 -13.88
CA CYS A 644 11.94 28.94 -12.91
C CYS A 644 12.87 28.18 -11.97
N CYS A 645 13.95 27.59 -12.49
CA CYS A 645 14.98 26.93 -11.69
C CYS A 645 15.61 27.93 -10.72
N HIS A 646 16.04 29.09 -11.23
CA HIS A 646 16.62 30.14 -10.40
C HIS A 646 15.64 30.65 -9.33
N ASN A 647 14.35 30.77 -9.65
CA ASN A 647 13.34 31.20 -8.70
C ASN A 647 13.10 30.14 -7.60
N SER A 648 13.04 28.86 -7.97
CA SER A 648 12.99 27.75 -6.99
C SER A 648 14.23 27.73 -6.11
N ASP A 649 15.43 27.93 -6.68
CA ASP A 649 16.68 27.98 -5.90
C ASP A 649 16.68 29.13 -4.90
N LYS A 650 16.08 30.25 -5.28
CA LYS A 650 16.00 31.48 -4.49
C LYS A 650 14.96 31.43 -3.38
N PHE A 651 13.85 30.72 -3.55
CA PHE A 651 12.72 30.79 -2.59
C PHE A 651 12.39 29.44 -1.91
N LEU A 652 12.83 28.30 -2.48
CA LEU A 652 12.50 26.97 -1.97
C LEU A 652 13.74 26.26 -1.38
N PRO A 653 13.61 25.56 -0.25
CA PRO A 653 14.62 24.61 0.23
C PRO A 653 14.88 23.49 -0.79
N ALA A 654 16.08 22.90 -0.79
CA ALA A 654 16.51 21.91 -1.78
C ALA A 654 15.53 20.75 -1.99
N TYR A 655 14.91 20.24 -0.92
CA TYR A 655 13.96 19.12 -0.96
C TYR A 655 12.59 19.46 -1.58
N MET A 656 12.25 20.75 -1.70
CA MET A 656 11.02 21.23 -2.36
C MET A 656 11.25 21.62 -3.81
N ARG A 657 12.51 21.65 -4.28
CA ARG A 657 12.83 22.06 -5.65
C ARG A 657 12.42 20.97 -6.63
N PRO A 658 11.70 21.32 -7.71
CA PRO A 658 11.47 20.37 -8.80
C PRO A 658 12.80 19.90 -9.40
N LEU A 659 12.98 18.58 -9.52
CA LEU A 659 14.13 17.98 -10.22
C LEU A 659 13.95 18.05 -11.75
N ARG A 660 12.71 18.23 -12.21
CA ARG A 660 12.38 18.34 -13.64
C ARG A 660 11.34 19.43 -13.86
N TYR A 661 11.52 20.15 -14.97
CA TYR A 661 10.57 21.15 -15.47
C TYR A 661 10.11 20.71 -16.85
N ILE A 662 8.79 20.53 -17.00
CA ILE A 662 8.17 20.06 -18.23
C ILE A 662 7.29 21.19 -18.77
N LEU A 663 7.52 21.58 -20.02
CA LEU A 663 6.69 22.56 -20.69
C LEU A 663 5.52 21.85 -21.38
N LEU A 664 4.31 22.32 -21.13
CA LEU A 664 3.08 21.82 -21.74
C LEU A 664 2.39 22.94 -22.51
N ASP A 665 1.72 22.60 -23.61
CA ASP A 665 0.94 23.60 -24.35
C ASP A 665 -0.36 23.98 -23.60
N SER A 666 -0.88 23.10 -22.75
CA SER A 666 -2.00 23.38 -21.85
C SER A 666 -2.07 22.37 -20.70
N LEU A 667 -2.65 22.73 -19.57
CA LEU A 667 -2.94 21.78 -18.49
C LEU A 667 -4.27 21.07 -18.71
N ARG A 668 -4.29 19.76 -18.46
CA ARG A 668 -5.53 18.97 -18.52
C ARG A 668 -6.48 19.39 -17.41
N ARG A 669 -7.76 19.54 -17.76
CA ARG A 669 -8.83 19.93 -16.84
C ARG A 669 -9.85 18.80 -16.67
N SER A 670 -10.42 18.71 -15.48
CA SER A 670 -11.54 17.84 -15.14
C SER A 670 -12.84 18.36 -15.76
N SER A 671 -13.92 17.56 -15.72
CA SER A 671 -15.27 17.98 -16.14
C SER A 671 -15.80 19.20 -15.38
N SER A 672 -15.21 19.53 -14.23
CA SER A 672 -15.52 20.73 -13.43
C SER A 672 -14.70 21.98 -13.82
N GLY A 673 -13.82 21.88 -14.83
CA GLY A 673 -12.97 22.98 -15.29
C GLY A 673 -11.69 23.21 -14.46
N LYS A 674 -11.53 22.50 -13.33
CA LYS A 674 -10.29 22.53 -12.51
C LYS A 674 -9.19 21.67 -13.15
N VAL A 675 -7.95 22.08 -12.98
CA VAL A 675 -6.78 21.31 -13.42
C VAL A 675 -6.76 19.92 -12.78
N ASP A 676 -6.58 18.88 -13.59
CA ASP A 676 -6.64 17.48 -13.20
C ASP A 676 -5.21 16.95 -13.01
N ARG A 677 -4.69 17.09 -11.78
CA ARG A 677 -3.33 16.64 -11.42
C ARG A 677 -3.10 15.15 -11.70
N LYS A 678 -4.13 14.30 -11.62
CA LYS A 678 -4.01 12.86 -11.94
C LYS A 678 -3.77 12.64 -13.42
N LYS A 679 -4.46 13.39 -14.28
CA LYS A 679 -4.24 13.34 -15.74
C LYS A 679 -2.89 13.91 -16.14
N VAL A 680 -2.48 15.03 -15.54
CA VAL A 680 -1.15 15.61 -15.76
C VAL A 680 -0.07 14.61 -15.31
N HIS A 681 -0.22 13.99 -14.14
CA HIS A 681 0.68 12.94 -13.67
C HIS A 681 0.74 11.73 -14.61
N SER A 682 -0.39 11.22 -15.08
CA SER A 682 -0.40 10.13 -16.08
C SER A 682 0.20 10.55 -17.42
N GLU A 683 0.03 11.81 -17.83
CA GLU A 683 0.62 12.38 -19.04
C GLU A 683 2.15 12.47 -18.93
N ILE A 684 2.69 12.84 -17.76
CA ILE A 684 4.13 12.80 -17.46
C ILE A 684 4.68 11.36 -17.55
N LEU A 685 3.92 10.37 -17.07
CA LEU A 685 4.32 8.95 -17.15
C LEU A 685 4.22 8.40 -18.58
N ALA A 686 3.24 8.85 -19.37
CA ALA A 686 3.00 8.39 -20.74
C ALA A 686 3.91 9.06 -21.78
N SER A 687 4.37 10.29 -21.53
CA SER A 687 5.12 11.09 -22.52
C SER A 687 6.58 10.70 -22.72
N GLY A 688 7.09 9.66 -22.04
CA GLY A 688 8.39 9.05 -22.36
C GLY A 688 9.51 10.07 -22.61
N ILE A 689 9.63 11.05 -21.71
CA ILE A 689 10.64 12.12 -21.64
C ILE A 689 11.45 12.38 -22.94
N ASP A 690 10.91 13.20 -23.84
CA ASP A 690 11.67 13.80 -24.96
C ASP A 690 11.68 15.35 -24.93
N GLN A 691 11.03 15.97 -23.94
CA GLN A 691 11.06 17.44 -23.71
C GLN A 691 11.43 17.84 -22.27
N SER A 692 12.23 17.03 -21.55
CA SER A 692 12.74 17.46 -20.23
C SER A 692 14.01 18.28 -20.37
N PHE A 693 14.04 19.44 -19.73
CA PHE A 693 15.29 20.10 -19.37
C PHE A 693 15.70 19.57 -17.99
N SER A 694 16.74 18.72 -17.94
CA SER A 694 17.39 18.29 -16.70
C SER A 694 18.38 19.34 -16.23
N SER A 695 18.48 19.57 -14.91
CA SER A 695 19.46 20.48 -14.32
C SER A 695 20.87 20.09 -14.74
N SER A 696 21.52 20.93 -15.55
CA SER A 696 22.89 20.71 -16.02
C SER A 696 23.90 21.03 -14.92
N SER A 697 24.06 20.12 -13.97
CA SER A 697 25.17 20.10 -13.02
C SER A 697 25.41 18.66 -12.57
N GLU A 698 25.80 17.80 -13.51
CA GLU A 698 26.56 16.55 -13.29
C GLU A 698 26.69 15.81 -14.63
N THR A 699 27.73 16.13 -15.41
CA THR A 699 28.10 15.34 -16.59
C THR A 699 29.59 15.09 -16.55
N HIS A 700 30.00 13.88 -16.18
CA HIS A 700 31.28 13.32 -16.63
C HIS A 700 31.19 11.80 -16.82
N CYS A 701 31.54 11.41 -18.06
CA CYS A 701 32.13 10.14 -18.49
C CYS A 701 31.20 8.90 -18.60
N LEU A 702 30.93 8.45 -19.83
CA LEU A 702 31.65 7.34 -20.51
C LEU A 702 31.05 7.07 -21.93
N PRO A 703 31.78 6.37 -22.83
CA PRO A 703 31.79 6.63 -24.26
C PRO A 703 30.83 5.78 -25.10
N THR A 704 30.57 6.35 -26.27
CA THR A 704 29.91 5.82 -27.47
C THR A 704 30.42 4.46 -27.92
N THR A 705 29.49 3.53 -28.21
CA THR A 705 29.49 2.69 -29.43
C THR A 705 28.10 2.10 -29.62
N MET A 706 27.38 2.57 -30.65
CA MET A 706 26.32 1.84 -31.33
C MET A 706 26.87 1.52 -32.72
N ASP A 707 26.79 0.27 -33.15
CA ASP A 707 26.59 -0.04 -34.57
C ASP A 707 25.94 -1.42 -34.78
N GLU A 708 25.07 -1.43 -35.80
CA GLU A 708 24.51 -2.53 -36.62
C GLU A 708 23.33 -3.39 -36.12
N LEU A 709 22.19 -3.34 -36.85
CA LEU A 709 21.64 -4.45 -37.69
C LEU A 709 20.30 -4.12 -38.45
N ASP A 710 20.37 -4.32 -39.78
CA ASP A 710 19.43 -4.79 -40.86
C ASP A 710 18.03 -4.13 -41.21
N PRO A 711 17.75 -3.70 -42.47
CA PRO A 711 16.54 -2.97 -42.89
C PRO A 711 15.53 -3.73 -43.79
N HIS A 712 15.15 -4.97 -43.47
CA HIS A 712 14.20 -5.76 -44.29
C HIS A 712 12.91 -6.28 -43.61
N CYS A 713 12.58 -5.81 -42.39
CA CYS A 713 11.43 -6.28 -41.61
C CYS A 713 10.25 -5.26 -41.46
N ASP A 714 10.26 -4.12 -42.15
CA ASP A 714 9.37 -2.99 -41.76
C ASP A 714 7.96 -2.98 -42.37
N SER A 715 7.66 -3.72 -43.46
CA SER A 715 6.41 -3.51 -44.21
C SER A 715 5.18 -4.28 -43.68
N LEU A 716 5.36 -5.47 -43.07
CA LEU A 716 4.26 -6.27 -42.50
C LEU A 716 3.88 -5.85 -41.06
N GLN A 717 4.81 -5.25 -40.33
CA GLN A 717 4.59 -4.80 -38.95
C GLN A 717 3.67 -3.57 -38.88
N SER A 718 3.70 -2.70 -39.89
CA SER A 718 2.99 -1.41 -39.89
C SER A 718 1.44 -1.50 -39.98
N SER A 719 0.89 -2.47 -40.71
CA SER A 719 -0.58 -2.64 -40.86
C SER A 719 -1.22 -3.28 -39.61
N THR A 720 -0.58 -4.32 -39.07
CA THR A 720 -0.99 -5.01 -37.83
C THR A 720 -0.91 -4.07 -36.62
N GLN A 721 0.14 -3.26 -36.56
CA GLN A 721 0.30 -2.20 -35.56
C GLN A 721 -0.84 -1.18 -35.59
N THR A 722 -1.24 -0.73 -36.79
CA THR A 722 -2.34 0.24 -36.94
C THR A 722 -3.67 -0.33 -36.45
N LEU A 723 -3.96 -1.58 -36.79
CA LEU A 723 -5.17 -2.27 -36.35
C LEU A 723 -5.21 -2.46 -34.82
N LEU A 724 -4.08 -2.85 -34.21
CA LEU A 724 -3.95 -3.01 -32.76
C LEU A 724 -4.10 -1.68 -32.00
N MET A 725 -3.53 -0.59 -32.49
CA MET A 725 -3.68 0.74 -31.88
C MET A 725 -5.15 1.19 -31.86
N VAL A 726 -5.89 0.92 -32.94
CA VAL A 726 -7.34 1.23 -33.00
C VAL A 726 -8.12 0.32 -32.06
N ALA A 727 -7.89 -1.00 -32.11
CA ALA A 727 -8.60 -1.95 -31.27
C ALA A 727 -8.37 -1.71 -29.77
N ILE A 728 -7.13 -1.36 -29.37
CA ILE A 728 -6.80 -0.98 -27.99
C ILE A 728 -7.50 0.32 -27.63
N GLY A 729 -7.37 1.38 -28.44
CA GLY A 729 -8.02 2.66 -28.18
C GLY A 729 -9.52 2.50 -27.93
N GLU A 730 -10.20 1.71 -28.76
CA GLU A 730 -11.63 1.45 -28.58
C GLU A 730 -11.96 0.55 -27.37
N ALA A 731 -11.08 -0.39 -26.99
CA ALA A 731 -11.29 -1.27 -25.84
C ALA A 731 -11.19 -0.53 -24.49
N VAL A 732 -10.29 0.44 -24.40
CA VAL A 732 -10.05 1.26 -23.18
C VAL A 732 -10.66 2.65 -23.22
N GLY A 733 -11.24 3.07 -24.36
CA GLY A 733 -11.94 4.35 -24.51
C GLY A 733 -11.01 5.56 -24.71
N GLU A 734 -9.82 5.33 -25.29
CA GLU A 734 -8.81 6.35 -25.60
C GLU A 734 -8.66 6.50 -27.13
N PRO A 735 -8.33 7.69 -27.65
CA PRO A 735 -8.13 7.87 -29.09
C PRO A 735 -6.89 7.09 -29.56
N SER A 736 -6.96 6.46 -30.74
CA SER A 736 -5.87 5.66 -31.32
C SER A 736 -4.56 6.45 -31.53
N SER A 737 -4.63 7.79 -31.54
CA SER A 737 -3.49 8.70 -31.60
C SER A 737 -2.68 8.79 -30.29
N ALA A 738 -3.22 8.29 -29.16
CA ALA A 738 -2.56 8.31 -27.85
C ALA A 738 -1.75 7.04 -27.55
N ILE A 739 -1.70 6.10 -28.50
CA ILE A 739 -1.13 4.77 -28.30
C ILE A 739 0.02 4.59 -29.30
N SER A 740 1.23 4.33 -28.80
CA SER A 740 2.43 4.08 -29.61
C SER A 740 2.93 2.64 -29.45
N PRO A 741 3.77 2.11 -30.37
CA PRO A 741 4.31 0.75 -30.30
C PRO A 741 5.11 0.42 -29.04
N GLU A 742 5.73 1.44 -28.43
CA GLU A 742 6.52 1.31 -27.22
C GLU A 742 5.71 1.65 -25.96
N THR A 743 4.42 1.97 -26.10
CA THR A 743 3.54 2.25 -24.97
C THR A 743 3.35 0.96 -24.15
N PRO A 744 3.64 0.97 -22.84
CA PRO A 744 3.35 -0.16 -21.98
C PRO A 744 1.84 -0.41 -21.92
N LEU A 745 1.39 -1.65 -22.14
CA LEU A 745 -0.06 -1.91 -22.20
C LEU A 745 -0.76 -1.60 -20.86
N ALA A 746 -0.03 -1.76 -19.74
CA ALA A 746 -0.50 -1.39 -18.41
C ALA A 746 -0.76 0.13 -18.23
N SER A 747 -0.07 1.00 -18.99
CA SER A 747 -0.24 2.46 -18.87
C SER A 747 -1.48 2.98 -19.60
N VAL A 748 -1.99 2.25 -20.60
CA VAL A 748 -3.23 2.57 -21.35
C VAL A 748 -4.48 2.03 -20.63
N ARG A 749 -4.38 1.62 -19.36
CA ARG A 749 -5.44 0.95 -18.59
C ARG A 749 -5.94 -0.35 -19.24
N LEU A 750 -5.07 -1.07 -19.94
CA LEU A 750 -5.38 -2.43 -20.38
C LEU A 750 -5.26 -3.39 -19.19
N ASP A 751 -6.24 -3.32 -18.28
CA ASP A 751 -6.42 -4.27 -17.20
C ASP A 751 -7.05 -5.58 -17.74
N SER A 752 -7.35 -6.54 -16.87
CA SER A 752 -7.95 -7.81 -17.28
C SER A 752 -9.27 -7.61 -18.06
N LEU A 753 -10.03 -6.55 -17.77
CA LEU A 753 -11.28 -6.24 -18.48
C LEU A 753 -11.01 -5.56 -19.84
N GLY A 754 -10.05 -4.64 -19.89
CA GLY A 754 -9.56 -4.02 -21.13
C GLY A 754 -8.95 -5.05 -22.09
N ALA A 755 -8.20 -6.03 -21.57
CA ALA A 755 -7.64 -7.14 -22.32
C ALA A 755 -8.72 -8.05 -22.92
N VAL A 756 -9.78 -8.37 -22.17
CA VAL A 756 -10.93 -9.13 -22.68
C VAL A 756 -11.63 -8.38 -23.82
N ARG A 757 -11.86 -7.07 -23.67
CA ARG A 757 -12.47 -6.23 -24.72
C ARG A 757 -11.59 -6.11 -25.96
N LEU A 758 -10.29 -6.02 -25.78
CA LEU A 758 -9.33 -6.01 -26.87
C LEU A 758 -9.38 -7.33 -27.64
N LEU A 759 -9.36 -8.48 -26.95
CA LEU A 759 -9.46 -9.79 -27.59
C LEU A 759 -10.76 -9.96 -28.36
N GLN A 760 -11.90 -9.46 -27.85
CA GLN A 760 -13.15 -9.44 -28.60
C GLN A 760 -13.00 -8.67 -29.92
N LYS A 761 -12.41 -7.47 -29.89
CA LYS A 761 -12.18 -6.66 -31.10
C LYS A 761 -11.19 -7.28 -32.07
N LEU A 762 -10.17 -7.98 -31.59
CA LEU A 762 -9.21 -8.69 -32.44
C LEU A 762 -9.88 -9.88 -33.14
N ARG A 763 -10.78 -10.60 -32.46
CA ARG A 763 -11.60 -11.66 -33.07
C ARG A 763 -12.52 -11.13 -34.16
N ASP A 764 -13.12 -9.95 -33.98
CA ASP A 764 -13.91 -9.28 -35.02
C ASP A 764 -13.10 -9.00 -36.31
N HIS A 765 -11.77 -8.92 -36.20
CA HIS A 765 -10.84 -8.74 -37.31
C HIS A 765 -10.11 -10.04 -37.73
N SER A 766 -10.68 -11.21 -37.39
CA SER A 766 -10.16 -12.54 -37.74
C SER A 766 -8.79 -12.89 -37.13
N ILE A 767 -8.39 -12.23 -36.05
CA ILE A 767 -7.19 -12.57 -35.27
C ILE A 767 -7.61 -13.41 -34.07
N ASN A 768 -7.39 -14.73 -34.17
CA ASN A 768 -7.78 -15.73 -33.17
C ASN A 768 -6.54 -16.37 -32.53
N GLY A 769 -6.70 -16.96 -31.34
CA GLY A 769 -5.63 -17.72 -30.67
C GLY A 769 -4.73 -16.92 -29.71
N LEU A 770 -5.22 -15.80 -29.18
CA LEU A 770 -4.61 -15.08 -28.05
C LEU A 770 -5.55 -15.13 -26.84
N GLU A 771 -4.97 -15.36 -25.66
CA GLU A 771 -5.69 -15.38 -24.38
C GLU A 771 -5.45 -14.11 -23.57
N VAL A 772 -6.24 -13.91 -22.50
CA VAL A 772 -6.07 -12.74 -21.61
C VAL A 772 -4.66 -12.74 -21.00
N GLY A 773 -4.15 -13.91 -20.64
CA GLY A 773 -2.78 -14.09 -20.18
C GLY A 773 -1.75 -13.61 -21.21
N ASP A 774 -1.90 -13.95 -22.49
CA ASP A 774 -1.01 -13.48 -23.55
C ASP A 774 -0.98 -11.96 -23.65
N VAL A 775 -2.15 -11.32 -23.57
CA VAL A 775 -2.28 -9.86 -23.67
C VAL A 775 -1.68 -9.16 -22.45
N LEU A 776 -1.89 -9.69 -21.25
CA LEU A 776 -1.36 -9.10 -20.01
C LEU A 776 0.14 -9.34 -19.82
N GLN A 777 0.67 -10.45 -20.34
CA GLN A 777 2.11 -10.73 -20.38
C GLN A 777 2.84 -9.89 -21.43
N CYS A 778 2.12 -9.36 -22.42
CA CYS A 778 2.68 -8.37 -23.34
C CYS A 778 2.91 -7.06 -22.59
N GLY A 779 4.12 -6.87 -22.06
CA GLY A 779 4.48 -5.61 -21.38
C GLY A 779 4.32 -4.37 -22.26
N THR A 780 4.45 -4.52 -23.58
CA THR A 780 4.37 -3.44 -24.57
C THR A 780 3.55 -3.82 -25.80
N MET A 781 3.11 -2.81 -26.55
CA MET A 781 2.45 -3.01 -27.83
C MET A 781 3.32 -3.76 -28.85
N LYS A 782 4.64 -3.55 -28.84
CA LYS A 782 5.59 -4.33 -29.66
C LYS A 782 5.55 -5.82 -29.31
N GLY A 783 5.46 -6.16 -28.02
CA GLY A 783 5.27 -7.54 -27.57
C GLY A 783 3.96 -8.13 -28.09
N LEU A 784 2.88 -7.34 -28.08
CA LEU A 784 1.58 -7.76 -28.58
C LEU A 784 1.55 -7.90 -30.11
N ILE A 785 2.21 -7.01 -30.86
CA ILE A 785 2.38 -7.11 -32.32
C ILE A 785 3.15 -8.38 -32.66
N ALA A 786 4.20 -8.73 -31.90
CA ALA A 786 4.95 -9.96 -32.10
C ALA A 786 4.08 -11.20 -31.84
N LYS A 787 3.29 -11.21 -30.75
CA LYS A 787 2.34 -12.29 -30.45
C LYS A 787 1.22 -12.42 -31.48
N VAL A 788 0.67 -11.31 -31.96
CA VAL A 788 -0.33 -11.28 -33.04
C VAL A 788 0.27 -11.75 -34.36
N ALA A 789 1.50 -11.34 -34.69
CA ALA A 789 2.20 -11.80 -35.89
C ALA A 789 2.47 -13.30 -35.84
N LEU A 790 2.82 -13.84 -34.66
CA LEU A 790 2.99 -15.27 -34.41
C LEU A 790 1.66 -16.05 -34.47
N ALA A 791 0.55 -15.44 -34.03
CA ALA A 791 -0.79 -16.02 -34.13
C ALA A 791 -1.38 -15.95 -35.56
N SER A 792 -0.93 -14.98 -36.37
CA SER A 792 -1.41 -14.74 -37.74
C SER A 792 -0.64 -15.51 -38.82
N GLN A 793 0.44 -16.22 -38.47
CA GLN A 793 1.09 -17.13 -39.42
C GLN A 793 0.19 -18.35 -39.68
N PRO A 794 0.11 -18.85 -40.93
CA PRO A 794 -0.58 -20.09 -41.22
C PRO A 794 0.20 -21.22 -40.53
N ARG A 795 -0.23 -21.60 -39.31
CA ARG A 795 0.19 -22.86 -38.74
C ARG A 795 -0.23 -23.93 -39.74
N ASN A 796 0.73 -24.75 -40.18
CA ASN A 796 0.41 -26.08 -40.68
C ASN A 796 -0.55 -26.66 -39.65
N LEU A 797 -1.81 -26.82 -40.06
CA LEU A 797 -2.84 -27.47 -39.28
C LEU A 797 -2.39 -28.92 -39.11
N ASP A 798 -1.61 -29.19 -38.06
CA ASP A 798 -1.75 -30.44 -37.32
C ASP A 798 -3.15 -30.41 -36.71
N SER A 799 -4.14 -30.67 -37.57
CA SER A 799 -5.32 -31.53 -37.44
C SER A 799 -5.90 -31.87 -36.05
N LYS A 800 -5.72 -31.06 -35.00
CA LYS A 800 -6.28 -31.31 -33.67
C LYS A 800 -7.32 -30.29 -33.21
N SER A 801 -7.28 -29.04 -33.68
CA SER A 801 -8.25 -28.02 -33.23
C SER A 801 -9.62 -28.06 -33.94
N VAL A 802 -9.74 -28.72 -35.10
CA VAL A 802 -11.03 -28.85 -35.82
C VAL A 802 -11.81 -30.10 -35.37
N VAL A 803 -11.21 -30.98 -34.56
CA VAL A 803 -11.83 -32.27 -34.18
C VAL A 803 -12.65 -32.19 -32.88
N TYR A 804 -12.47 -31.16 -32.04
CA TYR A 804 -13.10 -31.07 -30.71
C TYR A 804 -14.49 -30.41 -30.69
N GLU A 805 -14.73 -29.36 -31.49
CA GLU A 805 -16.05 -28.67 -31.57
C GLU A 805 -17.24 -29.59 -31.92
N PRO A 806 -17.14 -30.54 -32.87
CA PRO A 806 -18.25 -31.43 -33.21
C PRO A 806 -18.59 -32.41 -32.08
N GLN A 807 -17.63 -32.75 -31.21
CA GLN A 807 -17.86 -33.65 -30.08
C GLN A 807 -18.53 -32.92 -28.92
N LEU A 808 -18.13 -31.69 -28.61
CA LEU A 808 -18.72 -30.92 -27.51
C LEU A 808 -20.19 -30.56 -27.76
N HIS A 809 -20.53 -30.10 -28.96
CA HIS A 809 -21.93 -29.88 -29.34
C HIS A 809 -22.77 -31.14 -29.20
N LYS A 810 -22.19 -32.32 -29.51
CA LYS A 810 -22.85 -33.61 -29.33
C LYS A 810 -22.98 -33.98 -27.86
N VAL A 811 -21.98 -33.69 -27.02
CA VAL A 811 -22.02 -33.93 -25.57
C VAL A 811 -23.09 -33.04 -24.90
N LEU A 812 -23.08 -31.73 -25.15
CA LEU A 812 -24.08 -30.79 -24.62
C LEU A 812 -25.49 -31.10 -25.16
N GLY A 813 -25.60 -31.42 -26.46
CA GLY A 813 -26.87 -31.90 -27.04
C GLY A 813 -27.36 -33.19 -26.37
N SER A 814 -26.47 -34.14 -26.11
CA SER A 814 -26.83 -35.37 -25.38
C SER A 814 -27.22 -35.11 -23.93
N PHE A 815 -26.59 -34.14 -23.25
CA PHE A 815 -26.97 -33.73 -21.91
C PHE A 815 -28.38 -33.14 -21.92
N ALA A 816 -28.68 -32.27 -22.88
CA ALA A 816 -30.00 -31.67 -23.03
C ALA A 816 -31.08 -32.72 -23.30
N GLU A 817 -30.86 -33.61 -24.27
CA GLU A 817 -31.82 -34.66 -24.64
C GLU A 817 -32.09 -35.64 -23.50
N ARG A 818 -31.05 -36.08 -22.78
CA ARG A 818 -31.19 -37.04 -21.67
C ARG A 818 -31.91 -36.45 -20.46
N ASN A 819 -31.75 -35.15 -20.21
CA ASN A 819 -32.24 -34.50 -19.00
C ASN A 819 -33.55 -33.71 -19.18
N LEU A 820 -34.01 -33.49 -20.42
CA LEU A 820 -35.20 -32.69 -20.71
C LEU A 820 -36.44 -33.12 -19.90
N SER A 821 -36.81 -34.41 -19.94
CA SER A 821 -38.00 -34.92 -19.24
C SER A 821 -37.88 -34.82 -17.71
N SER A 822 -36.70 -35.14 -17.17
CA SER A 822 -36.41 -35.04 -15.73
C SER A 822 -36.48 -33.59 -15.24
N CYS A 823 -35.92 -32.65 -16.01
CA CYS A 823 -35.99 -31.23 -15.72
C CYS A 823 -37.44 -30.72 -15.77
N ALA A 824 -38.19 -31.08 -16.82
CA ALA A 824 -39.58 -30.69 -16.96
C ALA A 824 -40.44 -31.16 -15.78
N GLU A 825 -40.27 -32.42 -15.35
CA GLU A 825 -40.95 -32.98 -14.19
C GLU A 825 -40.59 -32.25 -12.89
N ARG A 826 -39.29 -32.07 -12.62
CA ARG A 826 -38.79 -31.44 -11.37
C ARG A 826 -39.15 -29.96 -11.27
N LEU A 827 -39.17 -29.25 -12.39
CA LEU A 827 -39.55 -27.83 -12.47
C LEU A 827 -41.08 -27.63 -12.57
N GLY A 828 -41.86 -28.70 -12.78
CA GLY A 828 -43.30 -28.61 -12.94
C GLY A 828 -43.74 -27.88 -14.22
N VAL A 829 -42.92 -27.93 -15.28
CA VAL A 829 -43.18 -27.31 -16.59
C VAL A 829 -43.35 -28.37 -17.67
N ARG A 830 -43.96 -28.02 -18.81
CA ARG A 830 -44.04 -28.92 -19.96
C ARG A 830 -42.73 -28.86 -20.75
N GLU A 831 -42.32 -29.99 -21.33
CA GLU A 831 -41.12 -30.07 -22.17
C GLU A 831 -41.14 -29.04 -23.31
N ASP A 832 -42.30 -28.74 -23.91
CA ASP A 832 -42.42 -27.75 -24.99
C ASP A 832 -42.14 -26.30 -24.54
N GLN A 833 -42.15 -26.04 -23.23
CA GLN A 833 -41.86 -24.73 -22.63
C GLN A 833 -40.37 -24.52 -22.37
N ILE A 834 -39.57 -25.58 -22.34
CA ILE A 834 -38.12 -25.48 -22.21
C ILE A 834 -37.54 -25.22 -23.61
N GLN A 835 -36.75 -24.16 -23.74
CA GLN A 835 -36.01 -23.84 -24.95
C GLN A 835 -34.79 -24.76 -25.08
N THR A 836 -34.01 -24.84 -24.01
CA THR A 836 -32.81 -25.68 -23.94
C THR A 836 -32.51 -26.05 -22.49
N VAL A 837 -31.77 -27.16 -22.31
CA VAL A 837 -31.26 -27.61 -21.01
C VAL A 837 -29.75 -27.62 -21.10
N LEU A 838 -29.11 -26.87 -20.20
CA LEU A 838 -27.66 -26.71 -20.17
C LEU A 838 -27.14 -27.15 -18.81
N PRO A 839 -25.91 -27.67 -18.74
CA PRO A 839 -25.23 -27.78 -17.46
C PRO A 839 -24.80 -26.38 -16.97
N PRO A 840 -24.89 -26.09 -15.66
CA PRO A 840 -24.33 -24.87 -15.09
C PRO A 840 -22.79 -24.92 -15.11
N THR A 841 -22.17 -23.74 -15.20
CA THR A 841 -20.72 -23.62 -15.02
C THR A 841 -20.30 -24.06 -13.61
N ALA A 842 -19.02 -24.36 -13.40
CA ALA A 842 -18.50 -24.73 -12.07
C ALA A 842 -18.85 -23.68 -10.99
N THR A 843 -18.70 -22.39 -11.33
CA THR A 843 -19.05 -21.27 -10.44
C THR A 843 -20.54 -21.23 -10.13
N GLN A 844 -21.40 -21.37 -11.14
CA GLN A 844 -22.85 -21.41 -10.95
C GLN A 844 -23.28 -22.62 -10.11
N SER A 845 -22.66 -23.79 -10.33
CA SER A 845 -22.91 -25.01 -9.54
C SER A 845 -22.57 -24.81 -8.06
N GLY A 846 -21.43 -24.18 -7.76
CA GLY A 846 -21.05 -23.85 -6.38
C GLY A 846 -22.02 -22.86 -5.71
N MET A 847 -22.49 -21.85 -6.45
CA MET A 847 -23.49 -20.89 -5.95
C MET A 847 -24.84 -21.56 -5.71
N LEU A 848 -25.30 -22.43 -6.62
CA LEU A 848 -26.54 -23.20 -6.49
C LEU A 848 -26.50 -24.11 -5.26
N ALA A 849 -25.41 -24.85 -5.07
CA ALA A 849 -25.24 -25.72 -3.91
C ALA A 849 -25.24 -24.94 -2.58
N SER A 850 -24.61 -23.77 -2.54
CA SER A 850 -24.58 -22.92 -1.34
C SER A 850 -25.93 -22.25 -1.06
N PHE A 851 -26.61 -21.75 -2.11
CA PHE A 851 -27.98 -21.23 -2.02
C PHE A 851 -28.91 -22.29 -1.43
N LEU A 852 -28.97 -23.48 -2.02
CA LEU A 852 -29.82 -24.59 -1.54
C LEU A 852 -29.50 -25.02 -0.11
N ARG A 853 -28.22 -25.04 0.27
CA ARG A 853 -27.79 -25.35 1.64
C ARG A 853 -28.24 -24.30 2.66
N SER A 854 -28.24 -23.03 2.26
CA SER A 854 -28.67 -21.91 3.10
C SER A 854 -30.20 -21.81 3.22
N SER A 855 -30.93 -22.13 2.14
CA SER A 855 -32.39 -22.07 2.08
C SER A 855 -33.09 -23.18 2.88
N ASN A 856 -32.37 -24.27 3.20
CA ASN A 856 -32.88 -25.40 4.01
C ASN A 856 -32.70 -25.22 5.53
N LYS A 857 -32.16 -24.09 6.02
CA LYS A 857 -31.99 -23.84 7.47
C LYS A 857 -33.21 -23.14 8.07
N THR A 858 -33.65 -23.62 9.24
CA THR A 858 -34.78 -23.07 10.02
C THR A 858 -34.61 -21.58 10.39
N ILE A 859 -35.71 -20.83 10.25
CA ILE A 859 -36.04 -19.47 10.73
C ILE A 859 -34.83 -18.62 11.17
N GLY A 860 -34.36 -17.75 10.28
CA GLY A 860 -33.48 -16.62 10.62
C GLY A 860 -32.18 -16.50 9.83
N SER A 861 -31.84 -17.44 8.94
CA SER A 861 -30.69 -17.30 8.03
C SER A 861 -31.12 -16.78 6.66
N ASN A 862 -30.51 -15.70 6.20
CA ASN A 862 -30.72 -15.19 4.85
C ASN A 862 -30.16 -16.17 3.82
N PRO A 863 -30.83 -16.37 2.68
CA PRO A 863 -30.31 -17.18 1.59
C PRO A 863 -29.00 -16.59 1.08
N ALA A 864 -27.96 -17.43 1.01
CA ALA A 864 -26.65 -17.06 0.49
C ALA A 864 -26.77 -16.68 -0.99
N TYR A 865 -25.96 -15.74 -1.46
CA TYR A 865 -25.94 -15.31 -2.87
C TYR A 865 -27.23 -14.64 -3.37
N VAL A 866 -28.05 -14.04 -2.51
CA VAL A 866 -29.05 -13.06 -2.93
C VAL A 866 -28.46 -11.66 -2.82
N TYR A 867 -28.49 -10.92 -3.93
CA TYR A 867 -28.01 -9.55 -4.01
C TYR A 867 -29.18 -8.57 -4.09
N HIS A 868 -29.14 -7.47 -3.33
CA HIS A 868 -30.13 -6.42 -3.36
C HIS A 868 -29.52 -5.09 -3.85
N SER A 869 -30.06 -4.55 -4.94
CA SER A 869 -29.77 -3.20 -5.42
C SER A 869 -30.92 -2.26 -5.07
N VAL A 870 -30.65 -1.27 -4.21
CA VAL A 870 -31.63 -0.28 -3.75
C VAL A 870 -31.41 1.03 -4.50
N MET A 871 -32.36 1.40 -5.35
CA MET A 871 -32.24 2.49 -6.31
C MET A 871 -33.32 3.57 -6.05
N PRO A 872 -32.96 4.74 -5.48
CA PRO A 872 -33.90 5.83 -5.31
C PRO A 872 -34.30 6.42 -6.67
N ILE A 873 -35.60 6.65 -6.86
CA ILE A 873 -36.18 7.21 -8.07
C ILE A 873 -36.24 8.73 -7.91
N ARG A 874 -35.80 9.47 -8.94
CA ARG A 874 -35.90 10.93 -8.95
C ARG A 874 -37.34 11.39 -9.21
N ASP A 875 -37.67 12.58 -8.71
CA ASP A 875 -38.95 13.22 -8.99
C ASP A 875 -39.16 13.44 -10.51
N GLY A 876 -40.38 13.20 -10.99
CA GLY A 876 -40.76 13.38 -12.39
C GLY A 876 -40.57 12.15 -13.29
N ILE A 877 -40.12 11.01 -12.75
CA ILE A 877 -40.10 9.72 -13.47
C ILE A 877 -41.51 9.08 -13.44
N ASP A 878 -42.01 8.66 -14.59
CA ASP A 878 -43.25 7.91 -14.69
C ASP A 878 -43.01 6.45 -14.29
N ILE A 879 -43.60 6.06 -13.16
CA ILE A 879 -43.43 4.72 -12.59
C ILE A 879 -44.02 3.63 -13.51
N ARG A 880 -45.05 3.92 -14.29
CA ARG A 880 -45.65 2.94 -15.21
C ARG A 880 -44.72 2.67 -16.39
N GLU A 881 -44.17 3.72 -16.98
CA GLU A 881 -43.18 3.60 -18.06
C GLU A 881 -41.90 2.91 -17.55
N LEU A 882 -41.49 3.20 -16.31
CA LEU A 882 -40.34 2.54 -15.68
C LEU A 882 -40.58 1.04 -15.49
N LYS A 883 -41.77 0.65 -14.99
CA LYS A 883 -42.15 -0.77 -14.88
C LYS A 883 -42.13 -1.45 -16.24
N GLN A 884 -42.69 -0.81 -17.28
CA GLN A 884 -42.70 -1.36 -18.63
C GLN A 884 -41.28 -1.52 -19.20
N ALA A 885 -40.37 -0.58 -18.94
CA ALA A 885 -38.98 -0.68 -19.35
C ALA A 885 -38.26 -1.87 -18.71
N TRP A 886 -38.42 -2.06 -17.39
CA TRP A 886 -37.90 -3.22 -16.67
C TRP A 886 -38.49 -4.53 -17.19
N ASP A 887 -39.81 -4.61 -17.38
CA ASP A 887 -40.48 -5.79 -17.91
C ASP A 887 -39.95 -6.15 -19.31
N THR A 888 -39.79 -5.16 -20.19
CA THR A 888 -39.33 -5.36 -21.57
C THR A 888 -37.88 -5.85 -21.60
N VAL A 889 -37.00 -5.22 -20.83
CA VAL A 889 -35.56 -5.56 -20.83
C VAL A 889 -35.31 -6.90 -20.15
N MET A 890 -35.88 -7.15 -18.97
CA MET A 890 -35.68 -8.44 -18.32
C MET A 890 -36.27 -9.59 -19.14
N SER A 891 -37.36 -9.33 -19.87
CA SER A 891 -37.93 -10.36 -20.74
C SER A 891 -37.10 -10.71 -21.98
N SER A 892 -36.12 -9.88 -22.34
CA SER A 892 -35.25 -10.12 -23.49
C SER A 892 -33.95 -10.83 -23.13
N TYR A 893 -33.72 -11.14 -21.85
CA TYR A 893 -32.50 -11.76 -21.35
C TYR A 893 -32.77 -13.22 -20.96
N ASP A 894 -32.03 -14.15 -21.56
CA ASP A 894 -32.11 -15.57 -21.23
C ASP A 894 -31.92 -15.81 -19.72
N SER A 895 -31.01 -15.07 -19.07
CA SER A 895 -30.66 -15.26 -17.66
C SER A 895 -31.82 -15.04 -16.69
N PHE A 896 -32.79 -14.19 -17.03
CA PHE A 896 -34.00 -14.00 -16.23
C PHE A 896 -35.10 -15.04 -16.54
N GLY A 897 -35.01 -15.70 -17.70
CA GLY A 897 -35.83 -16.87 -18.05
C GLY A 897 -35.21 -18.21 -17.66
N THR A 898 -34.02 -18.21 -17.04
CA THR A 898 -33.31 -19.42 -16.62
C THR A 898 -33.75 -19.87 -15.23
N VAL A 899 -34.21 -21.12 -15.14
CA VAL A 899 -34.50 -21.82 -13.88
C VAL A 899 -33.55 -22.99 -13.72
N SER A 900 -33.28 -23.42 -12.49
CA SER A 900 -32.34 -24.50 -12.17
C SER A 900 -33.00 -25.60 -11.36
N CYS A 901 -32.63 -26.84 -11.62
CA CYS A 901 -33.06 -28.00 -10.83
C CYS A 901 -31.91 -28.97 -10.58
N HIS A 902 -32.04 -29.78 -9.53
CA HIS A 902 -31.08 -30.83 -9.21
C HIS A 902 -31.23 -32.01 -10.18
N LEU A 903 -30.11 -32.59 -10.59
CA LEU A 903 -30.03 -33.77 -11.46
C LEU A 903 -29.18 -34.89 -10.84
N GLU A 904 -29.42 -36.11 -11.30
CA GLU A 904 -28.55 -37.26 -11.09
C GLU A 904 -27.88 -37.57 -12.43
N ASP A 905 -26.89 -36.77 -12.80
CA ASP A 905 -26.14 -36.88 -14.06
C ASP A 905 -24.63 -36.79 -13.78
N ASP A 906 -23.86 -37.67 -14.41
CA ASP A 906 -22.40 -37.74 -14.23
C ASP A 906 -21.70 -36.45 -14.69
N MET A 907 -22.30 -35.68 -15.60
CA MET A 907 -21.74 -34.44 -16.12
C MET A 907 -21.94 -33.25 -15.17
N SER A 908 -23.10 -33.17 -14.51
CA SER A 908 -23.40 -32.08 -13.57
C SER A 908 -24.52 -32.44 -12.60
N PRO A 909 -24.39 -32.10 -11.30
CA PRO A 909 -25.44 -32.35 -10.30
C PRO A 909 -26.64 -31.40 -10.43
N PHE A 910 -26.58 -30.42 -11.34
CA PHE A 910 -27.65 -29.47 -11.61
C PHE A 910 -27.85 -29.30 -13.12
N ALA A 911 -29.05 -28.91 -13.53
CA ALA A 911 -29.30 -28.35 -14.85
C ALA A 911 -29.86 -26.93 -14.71
N GLN A 912 -29.52 -26.10 -15.69
CA GLN A 912 -30.18 -24.83 -15.94
C GLN A 912 -31.03 -24.95 -17.21
N CYS A 913 -32.30 -24.60 -17.11
CA CYS A 913 -33.29 -24.67 -18.18
C CYS A 913 -33.69 -23.26 -18.57
N ILE A 914 -33.45 -22.89 -19.83
CA ILE A 914 -33.91 -21.62 -20.38
C ILE A 914 -35.36 -21.82 -20.81
N LEU A 915 -36.28 -21.07 -20.22
CA LEU A 915 -37.70 -21.14 -20.56
C LEU A 915 -37.99 -20.28 -21.79
N LYS A 916 -38.85 -20.78 -22.68
CA LYS A 916 -39.31 -19.99 -23.83
C LYS A 916 -40.10 -18.77 -23.32
N PRO A 917 -39.95 -17.60 -23.97
CA PRO A 917 -40.75 -16.42 -23.65
C PRO A 917 -42.25 -16.72 -23.84
N ARG A 918 -42.95 -17.03 -22.75
CA ARG A 918 -44.41 -16.98 -22.65
C ARG A 918 -44.74 -15.98 -21.56
N ASP A 919 -45.79 -15.21 -21.79
CA ASP A 919 -46.17 -13.96 -21.10
C ASP A 919 -46.22 -13.95 -19.55
N GLU A 920 -46.02 -15.08 -18.88
CA GLU A 920 -46.15 -15.24 -17.41
C GLU A 920 -44.85 -15.60 -16.67
N PHE A 921 -43.88 -16.30 -17.28
CA PHE A 921 -42.67 -16.77 -16.57
C PHE A 921 -41.46 -15.83 -16.68
N VAL A 922 -41.50 -14.92 -17.65
CA VAL A 922 -40.34 -14.12 -18.05
C VAL A 922 -40.47 -12.65 -17.63
N LYS A 923 -41.64 -12.28 -17.08
CA LYS A 923 -41.84 -10.96 -16.48
C LYS A 923 -41.28 -10.94 -15.06
N PRO A 924 -40.58 -9.86 -14.67
CA PRO A 924 -40.10 -9.73 -13.31
C PRO A 924 -41.26 -9.71 -12.32
N ALA A 925 -41.12 -10.45 -11.21
CA ALA A 925 -42.10 -10.42 -10.15
C ALA A 925 -42.04 -9.06 -9.43
N TRP A 926 -43.18 -8.35 -9.40
CA TRP A 926 -43.29 -7.04 -8.76
C TRP A 926 -44.01 -7.13 -7.42
N SER A 927 -43.41 -6.57 -6.38
CA SER A 927 -44.10 -6.18 -5.15
C SER A 927 -44.17 -4.67 -5.04
N THR A 928 -45.30 -4.12 -4.58
CA THR A 928 -45.44 -2.68 -4.35
C THR A 928 -45.79 -2.42 -2.89
N TYR A 929 -45.06 -1.50 -2.25
CA TYR A 929 -45.21 -1.12 -0.86
C TYR A 929 -45.52 0.36 -0.77
N SER A 930 -46.55 0.72 -0.01
CA SER A 930 -46.91 2.12 0.27
C SER A 930 -46.65 2.44 1.74
N VAL A 931 -45.96 3.55 2.00
CA VAL A 931 -45.57 4.00 3.34
C VAL A 931 -46.22 5.34 3.67
N GLY A 932 -46.75 5.48 4.89
CA GLY A 932 -47.30 6.74 5.42
C GLY A 932 -46.22 7.78 5.77
N LEU A 933 -46.63 8.89 6.41
CA LEU A 933 -45.76 10.02 6.74
C LEU A 933 -44.71 9.66 7.82
N GLY A 934 -43.49 9.28 7.40
CA GLY A 934 -42.33 9.09 8.30
C GLY A 934 -41.09 8.42 7.65
N HIS A 935 -39.91 9.05 7.77
CA HIS A 935 -38.65 8.53 7.18
C HIS A 935 -38.16 7.21 7.81
N ARG A 936 -38.43 6.97 9.10
CA ARG A 936 -38.09 5.70 9.77
C ARG A 936 -38.92 4.53 9.25
N ASP A 937 -40.21 4.76 9.00
CA ASP A 937 -41.12 3.75 8.47
C ASP A 937 -40.78 3.38 7.01
N TYR A 938 -40.19 4.33 6.27
CA TYR A 938 -39.76 4.12 4.89
C TYR A 938 -38.59 3.15 4.78
N ASN A 939 -37.49 3.42 5.50
CA ASN A 939 -36.31 2.55 5.47
C ASN A 939 -36.62 1.15 6.01
N ALA A 940 -37.41 1.05 7.08
CA ALA A 940 -37.89 -0.24 7.59
C ALA A 940 -38.72 -1.01 6.55
N THR A 941 -39.47 -0.30 5.70
CA THR A 941 -40.23 -0.91 4.60
C THR A 941 -39.33 -1.36 3.45
N VAL A 942 -38.27 -0.62 3.12
CA VAL A 942 -37.26 -1.05 2.14
C VAL A 942 -36.56 -2.33 2.61
N GLU A 943 -36.14 -2.41 3.87
CA GLU A 943 -35.54 -3.62 4.42
C GLU A 943 -36.53 -4.81 4.44
N ARG A 944 -37.80 -4.55 4.77
CA ARG A 944 -38.85 -5.56 4.70
C ARG A 944 -39.07 -6.04 3.25
N ALA A 945 -38.97 -5.14 2.28
CA ALA A 945 -39.04 -5.50 0.87
C ALA A 945 -37.88 -6.42 0.45
N CYS A 946 -36.65 -6.15 0.90
CA CYS A 946 -35.50 -7.04 0.68
C CYS A 946 -35.75 -8.43 1.29
N ARG A 947 -36.14 -8.50 2.57
CA ARG A 947 -36.43 -9.78 3.26
C ARG A 947 -37.56 -10.57 2.61
N ASN A 948 -38.62 -9.89 2.16
CA ASN A 948 -39.70 -10.54 1.43
C ASN A 948 -39.23 -11.06 0.07
N ALA A 949 -38.36 -10.33 -0.62
CA ALA A 949 -37.76 -10.77 -1.87
C ALA A 949 -36.90 -12.02 -1.68
N GLU A 950 -36.11 -12.10 -0.60
CA GLU A 950 -35.32 -13.30 -0.25
C GLU A 950 -36.22 -14.56 -0.10
N THR A 951 -37.44 -14.41 0.42
CA THR A 951 -38.40 -15.53 0.54
C THR A 951 -39.12 -15.90 -0.76
N GLN A 952 -39.08 -15.01 -1.76
CA GLN A 952 -39.77 -15.19 -3.05
C GLN A 952 -38.83 -15.64 -4.16
N ILE A 953 -37.52 -15.45 -3.99
CA ILE A 953 -36.51 -15.93 -4.93
C ILE A 953 -36.36 -17.44 -4.74
N ASP A 954 -36.62 -18.18 -5.81
CA ASP A 954 -36.52 -19.62 -5.87
C ASP A 954 -35.91 -20.00 -7.22
N ILE A 955 -34.82 -20.77 -7.19
CA ILE A 955 -34.05 -21.09 -8.39
C ILE A 955 -34.83 -21.93 -9.40
N GLY A 956 -35.85 -22.68 -8.98
CA GLY A 956 -36.67 -23.53 -9.85
C GLY A 956 -37.83 -22.79 -10.50
N THR A 957 -38.13 -21.56 -10.06
CA THR A 957 -39.29 -20.81 -10.54
C THR A 957 -38.96 -19.38 -10.94
N ASN A 958 -38.34 -18.60 -10.05
CA ASN A 958 -37.94 -17.23 -10.34
C ASN A 958 -36.71 -16.80 -9.53
N ALA A 959 -35.59 -16.57 -10.23
CA ALA A 959 -34.31 -16.19 -9.66
C ALA A 959 -34.17 -14.68 -9.36
N SER A 960 -35.21 -13.87 -9.61
CA SER A 960 -35.18 -12.41 -9.43
C SER A 960 -36.51 -11.82 -8.94
N HIS A 961 -36.45 -10.69 -8.24
CA HIS A 961 -37.63 -10.01 -7.71
C HIS A 961 -37.45 -8.50 -7.67
N ILE A 962 -38.45 -7.75 -8.11
CA ILE A 962 -38.46 -6.28 -8.03
C ILE A 962 -39.47 -5.81 -7.00
N SER A 963 -39.04 -4.93 -6.10
CA SER A 963 -39.93 -4.25 -5.16
C SER A 963 -39.92 -2.75 -5.39
N LEU A 964 -41.10 -2.16 -5.57
CA LEU A 964 -41.30 -0.71 -5.57
C LEU A 964 -41.77 -0.27 -4.19
N VAL A 965 -41.00 0.56 -3.51
CA VAL A 965 -41.39 1.20 -2.25
C VAL A 965 -41.69 2.67 -2.54
N SER A 966 -42.88 3.14 -2.20
CA SER A 966 -43.33 4.50 -2.47
C SER A 966 -43.95 5.15 -1.23
N SER A 967 -43.71 6.44 -1.09
CA SER A 967 -44.31 7.35 -0.11
C SER A 967 -44.73 8.65 -0.81
N GLU A 968 -45.32 9.59 -0.08
CA GLU A 968 -45.69 10.90 -0.64
C GLU A 968 -44.48 11.72 -1.12
N THR A 969 -43.28 11.49 -0.58
CA THR A 969 -42.10 12.33 -0.83
C THR A 969 -40.96 11.62 -1.56
N GLN A 970 -41.00 10.30 -1.69
CA GLN A 970 -39.92 9.52 -2.30
C GLN A 970 -40.41 8.15 -2.78
N SER A 971 -39.76 7.63 -3.82
CA SER A 971 -39.94 6.27 -4.32
C SER A 971 -38.59 5.58 -4.55
N THR A 972 -38.54 4.26 -4.40
CA THR A 972 -37.33 3.45 -4.50
C THR A 972 -37.65 2.12 -5.16
N VAL A 973 -36.85 1.72 -6.16
CA VAL A 973 -36.87 0.38 -6.73
C VAL A 973 -35.81 -0.46 -6.01
N VAL A 974 -36.18 -1.65 -5.57
CA VAL A 974 -35.28 -2.65 -5.01
C VAL A 974 -35.25 -3.83 -5.97
N LEU A 975 -34.12 -4.05 -6.65
CA LEU A 975 -33.88 -5.21 -7.50
C LEU A 975 -33.15 -6.28 -6.68
N SER A 976 -33.76 -7.44 -6.50
CA SER A 976 -33.21 -8.56 -5.74
C SER A 976 -32.99 -9.74 -6.67
N MET A 977 -31.80 -10.33 -6.71
CA MET A 977 -31.47 -11.38 -7.67
C MET A 977 -30.52 -12.42 -7.08
N PHE A 978 -30.68 -13.68 -7.47
CA PHE A 978 -29.70 -14.72 -7.21
C PHE A 978 -28.41 -14.47 -8.01
N HIS A 979 -27.25 -14.52 -7.36
CA HIS A 979 -25.98 -14.16 -7.98
C HIS A 979 -25.55 -15.11 -9.11
N GLY A 980 -26.14 -16.30 -9.22
CA GLY A 980 -25.85 -17.23 -10.31
C GLY A 980 -26.35 -16.81 -11.70
N ILE A 981 -27.21 -15.77 -11.79
CA ILE A 981 -27.76 -15.28 -13.07
C ILE A 981 -27.17 -13.93 -13.52
N PHE A 982 -26.29 -13.31 -12.73
CA PHE A 982 -25.69 -12.02 -13.08
C PHE A 982 -24.35 -11.78 -12.37
N ASP A 983 -23.52 -10.92 -12.93
CA ASP A 983 -22.29 -10.40 -12.31
C ASP A 983 -22.26 -8.86 -12.31
N GLY A 984 -21.16 -8.26 -11.81
CA GLY A 984 -21.02 -6.81 -11.74
C GLY A 984 -21.08 -6.11 -13.11
N GLY A 985 -20.51 -6.73 -14.16
CA GLY A 985 -20.55 -6.19 -15.52
C GLY A 985 -21.95 -6.27 -16.13
N SER A 986 -22.62 -7.40 -15.95
CA SER A 986 -23.98 -7.67 -16.44
C SER A 986 -25.00 -6.73 -15.78
N LEU A 987 -24.85 -6.41 -14.49
CA LEU A 987 -25.72 -5.44 -13.81
C LEU A 987 -25.64 -4.04 -14.44
N GLN A 988 -24.43 -3.59 -14.82
CA GLN A 988 -24.26 -2.29 -15.47
C GLN A 988 -24.95 -2.26 -16.84
N ILE A 989 -24.82 -3.34 -17.61
CA ILE A 989 -25.45 -3.49 -18.93
C ILE A 989 -26.98 -3.49 -18.78
N LEU A 990 -27.51 -4.24 -17.83
CA LEU A 990 -28.94 -4.29 -17.52
C LEU A 990 -29.50 -2.90 -17.20
N LEU A 991 -28.85 -2.15 -16.31
CA LEU A 991 -29.29 -0.79 -15.93
C LEU A 991 -29.24 0.18 -17.12
N GLN A 992 -28.24 0.04 -18.00
CA GLN A 992 -28.16 0.81 -19.22
C GLN A 992 -29.32 0.49 -20.17
N ASP A 993 -29.62 -0.78 -20.40
CA ASP A 993 -30.69 -1.20 -21.29
C ASP A 993 -32.06 -0.75 -20.76
N VAL A 994 -32.30 -0.82 -19.44
CA VAL A 994 -33.52 -0.29 -18.82
C VAL A 994 -33.64 1.22 -19.02
N THR A 995 -32.52 1.94 -18.91
CA THR A 995 -32.49 3.40 -19.14
C THR A 995 -32.77 3.74 -20.60
N GLU A 996 -32.21 2.99 -21.55
CA GLU A 996 -32.43 3.16 -22.98
C GLU A 996 -33.87 2.82 -23.38
N ALA A 997 -34.44 1.73 -22.84
CA ALA A 997 -35.82 1.33 -23.06
C ALA A 997 -36.82 2.33 -22.48
N TYR A 998 -36.56 2.87 -21.27
CA TYR A 998 -37.35 3.95 -20.68
C TYR A 998 -37.32 5.22 -21.56
N ALA A 999 -36.19 5.48 -22.23
CA ALA A 999 -36.07 6.57 -23.20
C ALA A 999 -36.71 6.27 -24.58
N GLY A 1000 -37.41 5.14 -24.73
CA GLY A 1000 -38.09 4.73 -25.95
C GLY A 1000 -37.17 4.15 -27.04
N LYS A 1001 -35.93 3.77 -26.71
CA LYS A 1001 -35.02 3.10 -27.65
C LYS A 1001 -35.31 1.59 -27.70
N PRO A 1002 -35.08 0.92 -28.85
CA PRO A 1002 -35.24 -0.53 -28.93
C PRO A 1002 -34.22 -1.25 -28.05
N VAL A 1003 -34.66 -2.34 -27.41
CA VAL A 1003 -33.79 -3.21 -26.61
C VAL A 1003 -32.80 -3.93 -27.52
N ARG A 1004 -31.53 -3.98 -27.12
CA ARG A 1004 -30.48 -4.64 -27.89
C ARG A 1004 -30.53 -6.13 -27.68
N GLU A 1005 -30.30 -6.89 -28.74
CA GLU A 1005 -30.15 -8.34 -28.65
C GLU A 1005 -28.84 -8.67 -27.93
N ARG A 1006 -28.90 -9.58 -26.95
CA ARG A 1006 -27.77 -9.99 -26.11
C ARG A 1006 -27.42 -11.44 -26.39
N THR A 1007 -26.13 -11.77 -26.23
CA THR A 1007 -25.61 -13.12 -26.47
C THR A 1007 -26.26 -14.14 -25.55
N SER A 1008 -26.69 -15.28 -26.10
CA SER A 1008 -27.32 -16.35 -25.33
C SER A 1008 -26.37 -16.98 -24.31
N LEU A 1009 -26.92 -17.42 -23.17
CA LEU A 1009 -26.22 -18.19 -22.14
C LEU A 1009 -25.60 -19.49 -22.66
N GLU A 1010 -26.07 -20.02 -23.79
CA GLU A 1010 -25.45 -21.18 -24.45
C GLU A 1010 -23.97 -20.96 -24.76
N HIS A 1011 -23.59 -19.72 -25.12
CA HIS A 1011 -22.22 -19.40 -25.50
C HIS A 1011 -21.26 -19.53 -24.32
N ILE A 1012 -21.63 -19.02 -23.13
CA ILE A 1012 -20.74 -19.09 -21.96
C ILE A 1012 -20.62 -20.53 -21.43
N VAL A 1013 -21.67 -21.34 -21.57
CA VAL A 1013 -21.61 -22.76 -21.24
C VAL A 1013 -20.73 -23.50 -22.24
N HIS A 1014 -20.88 -23.23 -23.54
CA HIS A 1014 -20.03 -23.81 -24.56
C HIS A 1014 -18.55 -23.44 -24.34
N ASP A 1015 -18.25 -22.18 -24.02
CA ASP A 1015 -16.89 -21.71 -23.72
C ASP A 1015 -16.34 -22.39 -22.46
N HIS A 1016 -17.14 -22.53 -21.40
CA HIS A 1016 -16.71 -23.19 -20.17
C HIS A 1016 -16.36 -24.67 -20.37
N TYR A 1017 -17.15 -25.39 -21.17
CA TYR A 1017 -16.93 -26.83 -21.42
C TYR A 1017 -16.03 -27.12 -22.63
N SER A 1018 -15.63 -26.10 -23.39
CA SER A 1018 -14.58 -26.19 -24.42
C SER A 1018 -13.20 -25.79 -23.90
N ALA A 1019 -13.12 -25.17 -22.72
CA ALA A 1019 -11.86 -24.86 -22.06
C ALA A 1019 -11.08 -26.16 -21.79
N ASP A 1020 -9.81 -26.20 -22.21
CA ASP A 1020 -8.92 -27.33 -21.99
C ASP A 1020 -8.68 -27.48 -20.47
N PRO A 1021 -9.16 -28.58 -19.84
CA PRO A 1021 -9.01 -28.79 -18.41
C PRO A 1021 -7.53 -28.92 -18.01
N GLU A 1022 -6.68 -29.47 -18.90
CA GLU A 1022 -5.24 -29.58 -18.65
C GLU A 1022 -4.54 -28.22 -18.80
N ALA A 1023 -4.98 -27.36 -19.71
CA ALA A 1023 -4.44 -26.01 -19.82
C ALA A 1023 -4.90 -25.11 -18.66
N THR A 1024 -6.15 -25.28 -18.21
CA THR A 1024 -6.71 -24.53 -17.08
C THR A 1024 -6.10 -24.97 -15.74
N ALA A 1025 -5.77 -26.25 -15.57
CA ALA A 1025 -5.03 -26.74 -14.41
C ALA A 1025 -3.55 -26.31 -14.41
N ARG A 1026 -3.00 -26.00 -15.59
CA ARG A 1026 -1.61 -25.50 -15.76
C ARG A 1026 -1.47 -23.98 -15.52
N PHE A 1027 -2.57 -23.22 -15.53
CA PHE A 1027 -2.61 -21.76 -15.31
C PHE A 1027 -2.91 -21.44 -13.85
#